data_AF-A0A653CU43-F1
#
_entry.id   AF-A0A653CU43-F1
#
_cell.length_a   1.000
_cell.length_b   1.000
_cell.length_c   1.000
_cell.angle_alpha   90.00
_cell.angle_beta   90.00
_cell.angle_gamma   90.00
#
_symmetry.space_group_name_H-M   'P 1'
#
loop_
_entity.id
_entity.type
_entity.pdbx_description
1 polymer ?
#
loop_
_entity_poly.entity_id
_entity_poly.type
_entity_poly.pdbx_seq_one_letter_code
_entity_poly.pdbx_strand_id
1 'polypeptide(L)'
;MGPYAYKGNQWVSFDDKNMIRKKSEYIRSMDIGGGMIWALDLDDFKARCGEGRHPLLTIIRNVLADPGNGEQTTIEGPNYETSKPSDGEERKPEEESDGDKTMTTVAPSGASETSSQAVVDPNSEFKVVCYFTNWAWYRQGNGKYLPSDIDPNLCTHIVYGFAVLDRENLVIKPHDSWADIDNKFYEKVTALKSKGVKVLIAIGGWNDSQGDKYSRLVNNPTARKRFIEHVLKFIEDNNFDGLDLDWEYPKCWQVDCNKGPASDKTAFADLVRELKEAFQYKGYLLSSAVSPSKRVIDAGYDVPALSKYLDWIAVMCYDYHGQWDKITGHVAPMYAHPEDVDRTFNTNFTIHYWIEKGADRRKLVLGMPMYGQSFSLAERENNGLNAPSYGGGEAGEETRARGFLAYYEICDRVLKNGWRVVRDRQGRIGPYAYKGDQWVSFDDAGMIRHKSEWARAMRLGGAMIWALDLDDFRGDRCQCGPHPLLSVINTVLRGYKKPQAPTCRPLGIDSPQSSTTKSPPTSSARPSQTTPLSPITPPPSMTPPLPCDGRLFSPHPVNCHQYYLCNQGQLQLQSCPSGLYWNMDHCDWPENTECHPDGSNKDSNEKTTESTWNEQTPIKQISSVESKYKVVCYFTNWAWYRHGDGKFTPSDIDPKLCTHINYAFAILDADTLTIKPRDPWIDIDNSLYERVIALRSLGPKVLLSLGGWHDSASDKYSRLVRDPAARRRFVADAAYSLKKWGFDGLDLVWEYPKCWQMNCSRGPSSDGSDFQRLVAELSGRLRPHGLILSAAVAASQKALEAGAYGPQPQLLQHHLDWMAVMAYDYHGHWDGRTGHAAPLILNGTTRNGMRADVNSSISYWIEKGVSPKKLVLGVPFYGQSYTLEDPSRNRFNESTSGPGAPGEFTGMKGFLAFYEICERVHENGWRVVHDPEGKVSSYATHSDQWVSYDDVAEVQQKVQLFHYL
;
A
#
# COMPACT_ATOMS: atom_id res chain seq x y z
N MET A 1 -17.05 -6.29 2.86
CA MET A 1 -17.96 -6.92 3.84
C MET A 1 -17.15 -7.80 4.79
N GLY A 2 -17.54 -7.83 6.07
CA GLY A 2 -17.00 -8.74 7.09
C GLY A 2 -17.54 -10.17 6.96
N PRO A 3 -16.97 -11.14 7.69
CA PRO A 3 -17.57 -12.46 7.90
C PRO A 3 -18.83 -12.34 8.77
N TYR A 4 -19.75 -13.27 8.59
CA TYR A 4 -20.91 -13.41 9.45
C TYR A 4 -21.34 -14.86 9.62
N ALA A 5 -21.94 -15.17 10.76
CA ALA A 5 -22.66 -16.39 11.07
C ALA A 5 -24.15 -16.06 11.27
N TYR A 6 -25.06 -17.01 11.07
CA TYR A 6 -26.49 -16.79 11.30
C TYR A 6 -27.21 -18.09 11.64
N LYS A 7 -28.32 -17.97 12.38
CA LYS A 7 -29.16 -19.11 12.75
C LYS A 7 -30.60 -18.66 12.98
N GLY A 8 -31.51 -19.06 12.09
CA GLY A 8 -32.88 -18.57 12.11
C GLY A 8 -32.94 -17.07 11.85
N ASN A 9 -33.37 -16.30 12.85
CA ASN A 9 -33.52 -14.85 12.80
C ASN A 9 -32.40 -14.05 13.51
N GLN A 10 -31.37 -14.71 14.05
CA GLN A 10 -30.16 -14.06 14.57
C GLN A 10 -29.02 -14.10 13.53
N TRP A 11 -28.23 -13.04 13.45
CA TRP A 11 -27.23 -12.81 12.40
C TRP A 11 -26.03 -12.06 12.99
N VAL A 12 -24.94 -12.79 13.27
CA VAL A 12 -23.71 -12.26 13.86
C VAL A 12 -22.70 -11.91 12.78
N SER A 13 -22.47 -10.61 12.52
CA SER A 13 -21.21 -10.18 11.91
C SER A 13 -20.16 -10.12 12.99
N PHE A 14 -18.92 -10.43 12.63
CA PHE A 14 -17.80 -10.34 13.57
C PHE A 14 -16.52 -10.00 12.81
N ASP A 15 -15.46 -9.86 13.58
CA ASP A 15 -14.11 -9.73 13.06
C ASP A 15 -13.43 -11.10 13.19
N ASP A 16 -13.36 -11.86 12.09
CA ASP A 16 -12.52 -13.06 12.04
C ASP A 16 -11.06 -12.69 11.73
N LYS A 17 -10.19 -13.69 11.80
CA LYS A 17 -8.78 -13.56 11.40
C LYS A 17 -8.60 -12.97 10.00
N ASN A 18 -9.52 -13.19 9.05
CA ASN A 18 -9.37 -12.67 7.69
C ASN A 18 -9.77 -11.19 7.58
N MET A 19 -10.78 -10.72 8.32
CA MET A 19 -11.16 -9.31 8.35
C MET A 19 -10.20 -8.47 9.19
N ILE A 20 -9.74 -9.03 10.30
CA ILE A 20 -8.73 -8.43 11.15
C ILE A 20 -7.39 -8.33 10.41
N ARG A 21 -7.00 -9.38 9.67
CA ARG A 21 -5.89 -9.34 8.70
C ARG A 21 -6.01 -8.15 7.74
N LYS A 22 -7.16 -8.04 7.08
CA LYS A 22 -7.44 -7.01 6.06
C LYS A 22 -7.43 -5.59 6.62
N LYS A 23 -7.95 -5.37 7.83
CA LYS A 23 -7.84 -4.09 8.54
C LYS A 23 -6.39 -3.72 8.86
N SER A 24 -5.58 -4.71 9.24
CA SER A 24 -4.15 -4.55 9.51
C SER A 24 -3.35 -4.25 8.24
N GLU A 25 -3.73 -4.88 7.13
CA GLU A 25 -3.13 -4.67 5.80
C GLU A 25 -3.50 -3.26 5.28
N TYR A 26 -4.72 -2.80 5.53
CA TYR A 26 -5.15 -1.43 5.26
C TYR A 26 -4.40 -0.38 6.10
N ILE A 27 -4.17 -0.67 7.39
CA ILE A 27 -3.32 0.16 8.27
C ILE A 27 -1.94 0.39 7.66
N ARG A 28 -1.37 -0.63 7.01
CA ARG A 28 -0.08 -0.50 6.31
C ARG A 28 -0.19 0.12 4.92
N SER A 29 -1.23 -0.18 4.13
CA SER A 29 -1.36 0.39 2.78
C SER A 29 -1.58 1.90 2.78
N MET A 30 -2.20 2.42 3.85
CA MET A 30 -2.37 3.86 4.07
C MET A 30 -1.19 4.52 4.79
N ASP A 31 -0.26 3.73 5.35
CA ASP A 31 0.77 4.21 6.28
C ASP A 31 0.13 4.94 7.48
N ILE A 32 -0.86 4.29 8.11
CA ILE A 32 -1.42 4.73 9.41
C ILE A 32 -0.44 4.28 10.50
N GLY A 33 -0.36 5.01 11.60
CA GLY A 33 0.61 4.74 12.68
C GLY A 33 0.38 3.47 13.51
N GLY A 34 -0.43 2.52 13.02
CA GLY A 34 -0.87 1.32 13.73
C GLY A 34 -2.39 1.15 13.72
N GLY A 35 -2.91 0.32 14.63
CA GLY A 35 -4.33 0.08 14.83
C GLY A 35 -4.69 0.04 16.31
N MET A 36 -5.72 0.81 16.71
CA MET A 36 -6.28 0.73 18.04
C MET A 36 -7.30 -0.42 18.11
N ILE A 37 -7.42 -1.10 19.25
CA ILE A 37 -8.45 -2.11 19.50
C ILE A 37 -9.22 -1.73 20.76
N TRP A 38 -10.54 -1.77 20.66
CA TRP A 38 -11.46 -1.84 21.80
C TRP A 38 -12.40 -3.04 21.58
N ALA A 39 -12.23 -4.15 22.29
CA ALA A 39 -11.29 -4.33 23.38
C ALA A 39 -10.76 -5.78 23.46
N LEU A 40 -9.68 -5.97 24.20
CA LEU A 40 -8.72 -7.08 24.00
C LEU A 40 -9.07 -8.37 24.76
N ASP A 41 -9.85 -8.20 25.81
CA ASP A 41 -10.72 -9.18 26.46
C ASP A 41 -11.68 -9.93 25.53
N LEU A 42 -12.05 -9.31 24.40
CA LEU A 42 -13.08 -9.81 23.50
C LEU A 42 -12.49 -10.57 22.30
N ASP A 43 -11.18 -10.72 22.23
CA ASP A 43 -10.53 -11.78 21.46
C ASP A 43 -10.50 -13.09 22.28
N ASP A 44 -10.28 -14.24 21.65
CA ASP A 44 -10.32 -15.54 22.33
C ASP A 44 -9.07 -15.80 23.19
N PHE A 45 -8.99 -15.13 24.33
CA PHE A 45 -7.93 -15.26 25.32
C PHE A 45 -7.88 -16.64 26.01
N LYS A 46 -8.78 -17.59 25.67
CA LYS A 46 -8.82 -18.95 26.25
C LYS A 46 -8.76 -20.09 25.20
N ALA A 47 -8.63 -19.79 23.92
CA ALA A 47 -8.67 -20.76 22.81
C ALA A 47 -9.97 -21.60 22.73
N ARG A 48 -11.12 -21.04 23.15
CA ARG A 48 -12.46 -21.67 23.07
C ARG A 48 -12.89 -21.96 21.63
N CYS A 49 -12.45 -21.13 20.68
CA CYS A 49 -12.69 -21.26 19.24
C CYS A 49 -11.73 -22.27 18.58
N GLY A 50 -10.77 -22.84 19.32
CA GLY A 50 -9.79 -23.81 18.81
C GLY A 50 -8.63 -23.22 18.00
N GLU A 51 -8.57 -21.89 17.86
CA GLU A 51 -7.66 -21.21 16.93
C GLU A 51 -6.35 -20.71 17.56
N GLY A 52 -6.04 -21.15 18.78
CA GLY A 52 -4.99 -20.58 19.63
C GLY A 52 -5.55 -19.50 20.57
N ARG A 53 -4.68 -18.92 21.40
CA ARG A 53 -5.06 -17.83 22.32
C ARG A 53 -4.79 -16.49 21.65
N HIS A 54 -5.75 -15.58 21.74
CA HIS A 54 -5.73 -14.28 21.05
C HIS A 54 -5.48 -14.40 19.52
N PRO A 55 -6.33 -15.14 18.79
CA PRO A 55 -6.17 -15.39 17.36
C PRO A 55 -6.28 -14.12 16.50
N LEU A 56 -7.17 -13.17 16.85
CA LEU A 56 -7.34 -11.92 16.11
C LEU A 56 -6.14 -11.00 16.36
N LEU A 57 -5.76 -10.87 17.63
CA LEU A 57 -4.58 -10.18 18.11
C LEU A 57 -3.34 -10.61 17.33
N THR A 58 -3.07 -11.92 17.32
CA THR A 58 -1.93 -12.53 16.65
C THR A 58 -1.88 -12.25 15.14
N ILE A 59 -3.03 -12.01 14.50
CA ILE A 59 -3.08 -11.61 13.10
C ILE A 59 -2.65 -10.15 12.91
N ILE A 60 -3.21 -9.19 13.67
CA ILE A 60 -2.77 -7.78 13.58
C ILE A 60 -1.28 -7.70 13.94
N ARG A 61 -0.85 -8.49 14.93
CA ARG A 61 0.55 -8.67 15.32
C ARG A 61 1.42 -8.99 14.14
N ASN A 62 1.06 -10.03 13.40
CA ASN A 62 1.91 -10.57 12.33
C ASN A 62 1.86 -9.71 11.06
N VAL A 63 0.77 -8.99 10.83
CA VAL A 63 0.69 -8.03 9.72
C VAL A 63 1.46 -6.74 10.01
N LEU A 64 1.39 -6.21 11.24
CA LEU A 64 2.05 -4.94 11.60
C LEU A 64 3.50 -5.11 12.06
N ALA A 65 3.94 -6.33 12.40
CA ALA A 65 5.33 -6.65 12.73
C ALA A 65 6.33 -6.49 11.59
N ASP A 66 5.92 -6.88 10.39
CA ASP A 66 6.79 -7.24 9.28
C ASP A 66 6.35 -6.50 8.01
N PRO A 67 7.27 -5.99 7.19
CA PRO A 67 6.92 -5.20 6.01
C PRO A 67 6.41 -6.02 4.80
N GLY A 68 5.52 -7.01 5.01
CA GLY A 68 4.88 -7.79 3.92
C GLY A 68 3.40 -8.17 4.10
N ASN A 69 2.65 -8.15 2.99
CA ASN A 69 1.71 -9.22 2.55
C ASN A 69 0.24 -9.32 3.03
N GLY A 70 -0.63 -8.52 2.38
CA GLY A 70 -2.01 -8.85 1.93
C GLY A 70 -2.72 -7.59 1.39
N GLU A 71 -3.70 -7.58 0.46
CA GLU A 71 -4.87 -8.44 0.12
C GLU A 71 -6.23 -7.95 0.68
N GLN A 72 -6.81 -6.87 0.14
CA GLN A 72 -8.27 -6.64 0.26
C GLN A 72 -8.98 -6.18 -1.04
N THR A 73 -10.07 -6.88 -1.33
CA THR A 73 -11.10 -6.63 -2.37
C THR A 73 -12.00 -5.43 -2.07
N THR A 74 -12.34 -4.65 -3.10
CA THR A 74 -13.35 -3.59 -3.07
C THR A 74 -14.77 -4.08 -3.42
N ILE A 75 -15.78 -3.26 -3.06
CA ILE A 75 -17.17 -3.30 -3.55
C ILE A 75 -17.60 -1.83 -3.73
N GLU A 76 -18.32 -1.48 -4.79
CA GLU A 76 -18.61 -0.10 -5.19
C GLU A 76 -19.99 0.43 -4.74
N GLY A 77 -20.12 1.77 -4.71
CA GLY A 77 -21.36 2.54 -4.52
C GLY A 77 -21.35 3.84 -5.37
N PRO A 78 -22.51 4.47 -5.68
CA PRO A 78 -22.67 5.21 -6.95
C PRO A 78 -22.67 6.75 -6.89
N ASN A 79 -22.43 7.37 -8.06
CA ASN A 79 -22.47 8.82 -8.34
C ASN A 79 -23.89 9.44 -8.32
N TYR A 80 -23.94 10.76 -8.13
CA TYR A 80 -24.98 11.66 -8.68
C TYR A 80 -24.39 12.99 -9.19
N GLU A 81 -25.06 13.59 -10.18
CA GLU A 81 -24.65 14.84 -10.86
C GLU A 81 -25.22 16.11 -10.19
N THR A 82 -24.78 17.30 -10.61
CA THR A 82 -25.22 18.60 -10.05
C THR A 82 -25.69 19.61 -11.12
N SER A 83 -26.62 20.49 -10.75
CA SER A 83 -27.18 21.55 -11.62
C SER A 83 -27.41 22.87 -10.87
N LYS A 84 -27.24 24.02 -11.56
CA LYS A 84 -27.43 25.41 -11.03
C LYS A 84 -28.76 26.02 -11.52
N PRO A 85 -29.42 26.87 -10.71
CA PRO A 85 -29.57 28.33 -10.98
C PRO A 85 -29.63 29.21 -9.68
N SER A 86 -29.77 30.55 -9.63
CA SER A 86 -29.33 31.68 -10.49
C SER A 86 -29.58 33.06 -9.78
N ASP A 87 -28.64 34.01 -9.90
CA ASP A 87 -28.78 35.50 -9.89
C ASP A 87 -29.31 36.29 -8.65
N GLY A 88 -29.00 37.61 -8.62
CA GLY A 88 -29.34 38.64 -7.60
C GLY A 88 -28.16 39.04 -6.70
N GLU A 89 -27.50 40.22 -6.80
CA GLU A 89 -27.93 41.62 -6.48
C GLU A 89 -28.43 41.78 -5.02
N GLU A 90 -27.94 42.69 -4.16
CA GLU A 90 -27.03 43.86 -4.23
C GLU A 90 -26.27 44.01 -2.85
N ARG A 91 -25.49 45.02 -2.40
CA ARG A 91 -25.16 46.43 -2.79
C ARG A 91 -23.74 46.84 -2.26
N LYS A 92 -23.40 48.14 -2.29
CA LYS A 92 -22.28 48.88 -1.62
C LYS A 92 -22.86 50.18 -0.96
N PRO A 93 -22.21 50.94 -0.03
CA PRO A 93 -20.85 51.53 -0.11
C PRO A 93 -20.06 51.42 1.22
N GLU A 94 -19.00 52.17 1.60
CA GLU A 94 -18.35 53.40 1.10
C GLU A 94 -16.85 53.46 1.56
N GLU A 95 -15.97 54.02 0.72
CA GLU A 95 -14.78 54.90 0.95
C GLU A 95 -13.79 54.72 2.15
N GLU A 96 -12.52 55.20 2.13
CA GLU A 96 -11.80 56.14 1.23
C GLU A 96 -10.25 55.93 1.23
N SER A 97 -9.56 56.39 0.16
CA SER A 97 -8.12 56.79 -0.01
C SER A 97 -6.96 55.88 0.50
N ASP A 98 -5.69 56.01 0.07
CA ASP A 98 -5.00 57.04 -0.75
C ASP A 98 -3.92 56.45 -1.70
N GLY A 99 -3.83 57.05 -2.91
CA GLY A 99 -2.67 57.14 -3.82
C GLY A 99 -1.99 55.88 -4.38
N ASP A 100 -0.82 55.99 -5.06
CA ASP A 100 -0.43 56.81 -6.25
C ASP A 100 0.95 56.23 -6.76
N LYS A 101 1.44 56.28 -8.01
CA LYS A 101 1.13 57.00 -9.27
C LYS A 101 1.13 56.09 -10.52
N THR A 102 0.72 56.69 -11.64
CA THR A 102 0.64 56.14 -13.01
C THR A 102 1.98 56.03 -13.77
N MET A 103 2.04 55.14 -14.77
CA MET A 103 2.11 55.56 -16.19
C MET A 103 1.78 54.43 -17.18
N THR A 104 1.35 54.81 -18.40
CA THR A 104 0.73 53.91 -19.39
C THR A 104 1.30 54.16 -20.79
N THR A 105 1.49 53.11 -21.59
CA THR A 105 1.66 53.16 -23.06
C THR A 105 0.88 52.02 -23.73
N VAL A 106 0.50 52.20 -25.00
CA VAL A 106 -0.56 51.40 -25.67
C VAL A 106 -0.22 51.13 -27.14
N ALA A 107 -0.58 49.93 -27.63
CA ALA A 107 -0.62 49.53 -29.06
C ALA A 107 0.77 49.38 -29.76
N PRO A 108 0.92 48.60 -30.86
CA PRO A 108 -0.11 48.19 -31.82
C PRO A 108 -0.31 46.67 -32.03
N SER A 109 -1.31 46.34 -32.85
CA SER A 109 -1.64 45.01 -33.35
C SER A 109 -0.98 44.72 -34.70
N GLY A 110 -0.85 43.43 -35.05
CA GLY A 110 -0.75 43.01 -36.47
C GLY A 110 0.53 42.29 -36.90
N ALA A 111 0.75 41.07 -36.42
CA ALA A 111 1.54 40.05 -37.14
C ALA A 111 0.88 38.68 -36.95
N SER A 112 0.56 37.98 -38.04
CA SER A 112 0.01 36.62 -37.99
C SER A 112 1.14 35.62 -38.12
N GLU A 113 1.87 35.40 -37.03
CA GLU A 113 2.72 34.23 -36.89
C GLU A 113 1.84 33.03 -36.52
N THR A 114 1.82 32.00 -37.35
CA THR A 114 1.20 30.71 -37.01
C THR A 114 2.07 29.99 -35.98
N SER A 115 1.98 30.44 -34.73
CA SER A 115 2.56 29.75 -33.57
C SER A 115 2.05 28.32 -33.52
N SER A 116 2.97 27.37 -33.74
CA SER A 116 2.70 25.95 -33.55
C SER A 116 2.58 25.69 -32.04
N GLN A 117 1.37 25.81 -31.51
CA GLN A 117 1.06 25.44 -30.13
C GLN A 117 1.57 24.01 -29.87
N ALA A 118 2.44 23.86 -28.87
CA ALA A 118 2.91 22.55 -28.45
C ALA A 118 1.70 21.75 -27.95
N VAL A 119 1.40 20.62 -28.62
CA VAL A 119 0.20 19.82 -28.32
C VAL A 119 0.40 18.99 -27.04
N VAL A 120 1.65 18.89 -26.59
CA VAL A 120 2.06 18.39 -25.27
C VAL A 120 2.46 19.59 -24.41
N ASP A 121 1.78 19.77 -23.27
CA ASP A 121 2.25 20.71 -22.23
C ASP A 121 3.58 20.23 -21.65
N PRO A 122 4.68 21.00 -21.78
CA PRO A 122 5.97 20.64 -21.19
C PRO A 122 5.97 20.59 -19.65
N ASN A 123 4.97 21.17 -19.01
CA ASN A 123 4.82 21.25 -17.56
C ASN A 123 3.89 20.14 -17.00
N SER A 124 3.43 19.21 -17.83
CA SER A 124 2.52 18.14 -17.41
C SER A 124 3.15 17.28 -16.29
N GLU A 125 2.44 17.14 -15.17
CA GLU A 125 2.96 16.50 -13.95
C GLU A 125 3.44 15.05 -14.17
N PHE A 126 2.82 14.34 -15.13
CA PHE A 126 3.08 12.92 -15.40
C PHE A 126 3.69 12.70 -16.78
N LYS A 127 4.84 12.02 -16.82
CA LYS A 127 5.45 11.55 -18.07
C LYS A 127 4.63 10.41 -18.68
N VAL A 128 4.60 10.36 -20.02
CA VAL A 128 4.19 9.16 -20.77
C VAL A 128 5.35 8.84 -21.70
N VAL A 129 6.09 7.79 -21.36
CA VAL A 129 7.35 7.39 -22.00
C VAL A 129 7.07 6.22 -22.94
N CYS A 130 7.22 6.43 -24.23
CA CYS A 130 6.84 5.48 -25.27
C CYS A 130 8.08 4.85 -25.91
N TYR A 131 8.29 3.54 -25.76
CA TYR A 131 9.31 2.84 -26.54
C TYR A 131 8.85 2.66 -28.00
N PHE A 132 9.72 3.09 -28.92
CA PHE A 132 9.62 2.85 -30.36
C PHE A 132 10.62 1.77 -30.77
N THR A 133 10.19 0.72 -31.47
CA THR A 133 11.09 -0.34 -31.94
C THR A 133 11.31 -0.25 -33.46
N ASN A 134 12.57 -0.20 -33.89
CA ASN A 134 12.88 -0.07 -35.32
C ASN A 134 12.54 -1.35 -36.11
N TRP A 135 12.71 -2.54 -35.51
CA TRP A 135 12.49 -3.83 -36.17
C TRP A 135 11.02 -4.13 -36.53
N ALA A 136 10.06 -3.43 -35.92
CA ALA A 136 8.65 -3.54 -36.29
C ALA A 136 8.38 -3.14 -37.76
N TRP A 137 9.29 -2.39 -38.39
CA TRP A 137 9.28 -2.12 -39.84
C TRP A 137 9.42 -3.39 -40.71
N TYR A 138 10.07 -4.45 -40.22
CA TYR A 138 10.28 -5.69 -40.99
C TYR A 138 9.14 -6.70 -40.87
N ARG A 139 8.19 -6.49 -39.94
CA ARG A 139 6.96 -7.27 -39.90
C ARG A 139 6.21 -7.11 -41.23
N GLN A 140 5.56 -8.19 -41.63
CA GLN A 140 4.71 -8.21 -42.81
C GLN A 140 3.29 -7.77 -42.43
N GLY A 141 2.41 -7.55 -43.41
CA GLY A 141 0.99 -7.36 -43.15
C GLY A 141 0.66 -6.14 -42.27
N ASN A 142 -0.06 -6.38 -41.18
CA ASN A 142 -0.69 -5.33 -40.39
C ASN A 142 0.02 -5.04 -39.05
N GLY A 143 0.91 -5.92 -38.58
CA GLY A 143 1.79 -5.61 -37.44
C GLY A 143 2.97 -4.68 -37.79
N LYS A 144 3.15 -4.33 -39.07
CA LYS A 144 4.19 -3.38 -39.50
C LYS A 144 3.93 -1.99 -38.93
N TYR A 145 4.93 -1.47 -38.22
CA TYR A 145 4.94 -0.14 -37.60
C TYR A 145 6.07 0.72 -38.18
N LEU A 146 5.84 2.03 -38.28
CA LEU A 146 6.75 3.01 -38.88
C LEU A 146 6.89 4.26 -37.98
N PRO A 147 7.95 5.09 -38.16
CA PRO A 147 8.02 6.43 -37.58
C PRO A 147 6.84 7.35 -37.93
N SER A 148 6.11 7.08 -39.02
CA SER A 148 4.89 7.79 -39.42
C SER A 148 3.65 7.41 -38.59
N ASP A 149 3.71 6.29 -37.87
CA ASP A 149 2.56 5.69 -37.18
C ASP A 149 2.57 6.06 -35.68
N ILE A 150 3.50 6.93 -35.28
CA ILE A 150 3.61 7.51 -33.95
C ILE A 150 2.68 8.72 -33.88
N ASP A 151 1.62 8.63 -33.08
CA ASP A 151 0.84 9.81 -32.67
C ASP A 151 1.65 10.61 -31.62
N PRO A 152 2.21 11.79 -31.98
CA PRO A 152 3.04 12.57 -31.06
C PRO A 152 2.23 13.19 -29.91
N ASN A 153 0.89 13.16 -29.96
CA ASN A 153 0.05 13.70 -28.91
C ASN A 153 -0.07 12.74 -27.71
N LEU A 154 0.10 11.44 -27.96
CA LEU A 154 -0.06 10.35 -26.98
C LEU A 154 1.20 10.02 -26.18
N CYS A 155 2.32 10.67 -26.47
CA CYS A 155 3.58 10.52 -25.72
C CYS A 155 4.03 11.89 -25.21
N THR A 156 4.80 11.92 -24.12
CA THR A 156 5.58 13.13 -23.76
C THR A 156 7.06 12.91 -24.03
N HIS A 157 7.52 11.67 -23.91
CA HIS A 157 8.86 11.22 -24.27
C HIS A 157 8.74 10.01 -25.18
N ILE A 158 9.53 9.97 -26.26
CA ILE A 158 9.73 8.79 -27.10
C ILE A 158 11.15 8.29 -26.81
N VAL A 159 11.30 6.99 -26.62
CA VAL A 159 12.60 6.33 -26.46
C VAL A 159 12.80 5.39 -27.63
N TYR A 160 13.85 5.64 -28.42
CA TYR A 160 14.17 4.84 -29.60
C TYR A 160 14.94 3.59 -29.17
N GLY A 161 14.31 2.41 -29.33
CA GLY A 161 14.93 1.11 -29.16
C GLY A 161 15.48 0.58 -30.49
N PHE A 162 16.78 0.37 -30.67
CA PHE A 162 17.90 0.65 -29.75
C PHE A 162 19.15 1.09 -30.53
N ALA A 163 20.11 1.68 -29.82
CA ALA A 163 21.53 1.62 -30.16
C ALA A 163 22.21 0.48 -29.38
N VAL A 164 23.40 0.06 -29.81
CA VAL A 164 24.14 -1.05 -29.19
C VAL A 164 25.54 -0.64 -28.73
N LEU A 165 26.05 -1.32 -27.71
CA LEU A 165 27.41 -1.14 -27.22
C LEU A 165 28.40 -1.96 -28.08
N ASP A 166 29.38 -1.31 -28.70
CA ASP A 166 30.45 -1.99 -29.41
C ASP A 166 31.31 -2.84 -28.46
N ARG A 167 31.45 -4.13 -28.75
CA ARG A 167 32.05 -5.10 -27.81
C ARG A 167 33.55 -4.86 -27.59
N GLU A 168 34.25 -4.33 -28.58
CA GLU A 168 35.70 -4.16 -28.55
C GLU A 168 36.08 -2.76 -28.04
N ASN A 169 35.49 -1.71 -28.60
CA ASN A 169 35.85 -0.32 -28.28
C ASN A 169 35.10 0.25 -27.05
N LEU A 170 33.98 -0.37 -26.69
CA LEU A 170 33.05 0.04 -25.62
C LEU A 170 32.46 1.44 -25.85
N VAL A 171 31.93 1.66 -27.06
CA VAL A 171 31.25 2.90 -27.49
C VAL A 171 29.88 2.60 -28.10
N ILE A 172 28.97 3.57 -28.05
CA ILE A 172 27.65 3.48 -28.71
C ILE A 172 27.78 3.43 -30.24
N LYS A 173 26.94 2.63 -30.91
CA LYS A 173 26.77 2.59 -32.37
C LYS A 173 25.32 2.21 -32.75
N PRO A 174 24.87 2.46 -34.00
CA PRO A 174 23.53 2.05 -34.44
C PRO A 174 23.33 0.53 -34.35
N HIS A 175 22.09 0.08 -34.12
CA HIS A 175 21.77 -1.35 -34.11
C HIS A 175 21.56 -1.87 -35.53
N ASP A 176 20.78 -1.14 -36.32
CA ASP A 176 20.48 -1.45 -37.71
C ASP A 176 20.68 -0.20 -38.56
N SER A 177 21.91 0.00 -39.05
CA SER A 177 22.25 1.15 -39.91
C SER A 177 21.34 1.29 -41.13
N TRP A 178 20.76 0.21 -41.64
CA TRP A 178 19.87 0.26 -42.80
C TRP A 178 18.52 0.91 -42.43
N ALA A 179 17.93 0.57 -41.29
CA ALA A 179 16.74 1.25 -40.78
C ALA A 179 17.08 2.65 -40.23
N ASP A 180 18.05 2.70 -39.31
CA ASP A 180 18.41 3.85 -38.49
C ASP A 180 18.93 5.03 -39.33
N ILE A 181 19.86 4.76 -40.26
CA ILE A 181 20.58 5.77 -41.06
C ILE A 181 20.07 5.81 -42.50
N ASP A 182 20.17 4.72 -43.26
CA ASP A 182 19.89 4.74 -44.71
C ASP A 182 18.40 4.97 -45.01
N ASN A 183 17.51 4.39 -44.19
CA ASN A 183 16.07 4.68 -44.20
C ASN A 183 15.68 5.84 -43.26
N LYS A 184 16.66 6.58 -42.71
CA LYS A 184 16.48 7.83 -41.94
C LYS A 184 15.55 7.70 -40.72
N PHE A 185 15.51 6.57 -40.02
CA PHE A 185 14.60 6.43 -38.88
C PHE A 185 14.96 7.37 -37.72
N TYR A 186 16.25 7.58 -37.40
CA TYR A 186 16.66 8.53 -36.36
C TYR A 186 16.17 9.95 -36.69
N GLU A 187 16.38 10.41 -37.92
CA GLU A 187 15.91 11.71 -38.43
C GLU A 187 14.37 11.83 -38.38
N LYS A 188 13.64 10.79 -38.80
CA LYS A 188 12.17 10.78 -38.80
C LYS A 188 11.57 10.84 -37.40
N VAL A 189 12.13 10.10 -36.44
CA VAL A 189 11.62 10.09 -35.06
C VAL A 189 12.04 11.36 -34.32
N THR A 190 13.28 11.86 -34.48
CA THR A 190 13.69 13.14 -33.84
C THR A 190 13.02 14.36 -34.48
N ALA A 191 12.55 14.29 -35.73
CA ALA A 191 11.70 15.34 -36.31
C ALA A 191 10.38 15.56 -35.53
N LEU A 192 9.90 14.56 -34.77
CA LEU A 192 8.71 14.69 -33.91
C LEU A 192 8.92 15.69 -32.76
N LYS A 193 10.16 16.05 -32.42
CA LYS A 193 10.48 17.14 -31.47
C LYS A 193 9.79 18.46 -31.82
N SER A 194 9.50 18.68 -33.12
CA SER A 194 8.69 19.81 -33.62
C SER A 194 7.23 19.85 -33.10
N LYS A 195 6.76 18.80 -32.43
CA LYS A 195 5.41 18.69 -31.84
C LYS A 195 5.38 18.89 -30.32
N GLY A 196 6.55 19.04 -29.69
CA GLY A 196 6.71 19.22 -28.24
C GLY A 196 7.11 17.97 -27.46
N VAL A 197 7.20 16.80 -28.10
CA VAL A 197 7.73 15.58 -27.46
C VAL A 197 9.25 15.64 -27.32
N LYS A 198 9.78 14.97 -26.30
CA LYS A 198 11.22 14.67 -26.17
C LYS A 198 11.56 13.34 -26.82
N VAL A 199 12.73 13.24 -27.46
CA VAL A 199 13.15 12.00 -28.15
C VAL A 199 14.53 11.59 -27.69
N LEU A 200 14.62 10.46 -26.97
CA LEU A 200 15.87 9.89 -26.47
C LEU A 200 16.25 8.66 -27.29
N ILE A 201 17.54 8.33 -27.32
CA ILE A 201 18.04 7.03 -27.79
C ILE A 201 18.25 6.12 -26.58
N ALA A 202 17.72 4.89 -26.61
CA ALA A 202 18.09 3.86 -25.63
C ALA A 202 19.31 3.08 -26.12
N ILE A 203 20.21 2.71 -25.21
CA ILE A 203 21.29 1.77 -25.48
C ILE A 203 21.14 0.52 -24.60
N GLY A 204 21.15 -0.65 -25.24
CA GLY A 204 21.07 -1.95 -24.56
C GLY A 204 19.85 -2.78 -24.95
N GLY A 205 19.01 -3.09 -23.97
CA GLY A 205 17.97 -4.11 -24.03
C GLY A 205 18.52 -5.54 -23.89
N TRP A 206 17.61 -6.49 -23.69
CA TRP A 206 17.88 -7.88 -23.31
C TRP A 206 18.99 -8.58 -24.10
N ASN A 207 18.97 -8.44 -25.43
CA ASN A 207 19.92 -9.11 -26.32
C ASN A 207 21.28 -8.42 -26.35
N ASP A 208 21.33 -7.08 -26.34
CA ASP A 208 22.62 -6.39 -26.37
C ASP A 208 23.33 -6.46 -25.01
N SER A 209 22.56 -6.56 -23.93
CA SER A 209 23.03 -6.76 -22.55
C SER A 209 23.70 -8.12 -22.30
N GLN A 210 23.82 -8.99 -23.30
CA GLN A 210 24.42 -10.32 -23.12
C GLN A 210 25.93 -10.25 -22.94
N GLY A 211 26.40 -10.96 -21.90
CA GLY A 211 27.82 -11.10 -21.57
C GLY A 211 28.45 -9.88 -20.89
N ASP A 212 29.76 -9.77 -21.07
CA ASP A 212 30.68 -9.01 -20.22
C ASP A 212 30.82 -7.52 -20.55
N LYS A 213 30.37 -7.08 -21.74
CA LYS A 213 30.77 -5.79 -22.30
C LYS A 213 30.29 -4.57 -21.51
N TYR A 214 29.06 -4.60 -20.96
CA TYR A 214 28.57 -3.51 -20.11
C TYR A 214 29.31 -3.46 -18.77
N SER A 215 29.63 -4.62 -18.18
CA SER A 215 30.48 -4.72 -16.99
C SER A 215 31.88 -4.15 -17.27
N ARG A 216 32.52 -4.51 -18.40
CA ARG A 216 33.82 -3.92 -18.81
C ARG A 216 33.74 -2.40 -19.04
N LEU A 217 32.62 -1.88 -19.54
CA LEU A 217 32.40 -0.45 -19.69
C LEU A 217 32.35 0.25 -18.32
N VAL A 218 31.45 -0.18 -17.42
CA VAL A 218 31.25 0.54 -16.15
C VAL A 218 32.47 0.44 -15.23
N ASN A 219 33.11 -0.74 -15.14
CA ASN A 219 34.24 -0.98 -14.23
C ASN A 219 35.57 -0.33 -14.70
N ASN A 220 35.59 0.38 -15.84
CA ASN A 220 36.79 1.02 -16.38
C ASN A 220 36.56 2.52 -16.64
N PRO A 221 37.05 3.44 -15.78
CA PRO A 221 36.85 4.88 -15.94
C PRO A 221 37.33 5.45 -17.30
N THR A 222 38.37 4.87 -17.90
CA THR A 222 38.85 5.26 -19.24
C THR A 222 37.91 4.81 -20.35
N ALA A 223 37.21 3.68 -20.16
CA ALA A 223 36.12 3.26 -21.05
C ALA A 223 34.88 4.15 -20.85
N ARG A 224 34.46 4.40 -19.59
CA ARG A 224 33.35 5.32 -19.27
C ARG A 224 33.55 6.69 -19.92
N LYS A 225 34.72 7.31 -19.76
CA LYS A 225 35.03 8.60 -20.38
C LYS A 225 34.88 8.57 -21.90
N ARG A 226 35.50 7.61 -22.60
CA ARG A 226 35.40 7.47 -24.06
C ARG A 226 33.95 7.21 -24.51
N PHE A 227 33.20 6.42 -23.75
CA PHE A 227 31.79 6.15 -24.01
C PHE A 227 30.97 7.44 -23.90
N ILE A 228 31.16 8.25 -22.85
CA ILE A 228 30.49 9.55 -22.67
C ILE A 228 30.82 10.50 -23.83
N GLU A 229 32.09 10.59 -24.23
CA GLU A 229 32.54 11.39 -25.38
C GLU A 229 31.85 10.96 -26.69
N HIS A 230 31.72 9.65 -26.93
CA HIS A 230 30.98 9.10 -28.07
C HIS A 230 29.47 9.30 -27.97
N VAL A 231 28.86 9.17 -26.79
CA VAL A 231 27.43 9.36 -26.55
C VAL A 231 27.01 10.81 -26.80
N LEU A 232 27.78 11.79 -26.30
CA LEU A 232 27.53 13.20 -26.57
C LEU A 232 27.51 13.48 -28.08
N LYS A 233 28.48 12.94 -28.82
CA LYS A 233 28.52 13.06 -30.28
C LYS A 233 27.36 12.32 -30.96
N PHE A 234 27.00 11.12 -30.51
CA PHE A 234 25.90 10.34 -31.09
C PHE A 234 24.54 11.03 -30.91
N ILE A 235 24.29 11.64 -29.74
CA ILE A 235 23.09 12.44 -29.46
C ILE A 235 23.06 13.70 -30.34
N GLU A 236 24.18 14.40 -30.47
CA GLU A 236 24.32 15.62 -31.25
C GLU A 236 24.17 15.39 -32.76
N ASP A 237 24.90 14.41 -33.33
CA ASP A 237 24.87 14.06 -34.76
C ASP A 237 23.48 13.61 -35.23
N ASN A 238 22.69 12.98 -34.35
CA ASN A 238 21.37 12.41 -34.68
C ASN A 238 20.19 13.19 -34.08
N ASN A 239 20.43 14.37 -33.48
CA ASN A 239 19.41 15.26 -32.91
C ASN A 239 18.51 14.63 -31.80
N PHE A 240 19.07 13.75 -30.96
CA PHE A 240 18.36 13.28 -29.76
C PHE A 240 18.36 14.35 -28.65
N ASP A 241 17.47 14.21 -27.67
CA ASP A 241 17.39 15.04 -26.45
C ASP A 241 18.09 14.42 -25.24
N GLY A 242 18.58 13.18 -25.35
CA GLY A 242 19.14 12.43 -24.23
C GLY A 242 19.36 10.94 -24.49
N LEU A 243 19.74 10.23 -23.43
CA LEU A 243 20.05 8.79 -23.42
C LEU A 243 19.17 8.06 -22.39
N ASP A 244 18.63 6.91 -22.76
CA ASP A 244 18.16 5.90 -21.81
C ASP A 244 19.17 4.73 -21.72
N LEU A 245 19.45 4.27 -20.50
CA LEU A 245 20.36 3.17 -20.19
C LEU A 245 19.55 1.91 -19.87
N ASP A 246 19.51 0.96 -20.79
CA ASP A 246 18.79 -0.31 -20.65
C ASP A 246 19.78 -1.49 -20.55
N TRP A 247 20.57 -1.52 -19.47
CA TRP A 247 21.47 -2.66 -19.20
C TRP A 247 20.74 -3.71 -18.34
N GLU A 248 20.64 -4.92 -18.87
CA GLU A 248 19.89 -6.04 -18.29
C GLU A 248 20.75 -7.21 -17.77
N TYR A 249 21.25 -7.21 -16.53
CA TYR A 249 21.26 -6.14 -15.52
C TYR A 249 22.64 -6.05 -14.85
N PRO A 250 23.04 -4.91 -14.24
CA PRO A 250 24.27 -4.85 -13.44
C PRO A 250 24.30 -5.96 -12.38
N LYS A 251 25.43 -6.66 -12.22
CA LYS A 251 25.61 -7.87 -11.40
C LYS A 251 24.79 -9.10 -11.86
N CYS A 252 23.55 -8.91 -12.31
CA CYS A 252 22.60 -9.97 -12.68
C CYS A 252 22.35 -10.03 -14.20
N TRP A 253 23.39 -10.38 -14.96
CA TRP A 253 23.34 -10.45 -16.44
C TRP A 253 22.29 -11.49 -16.88
N GLN A 254 21.23 -11.05 -17.57
CA GLN A 254 20.02 -11.85 -17.84
C GLN A 254 19.48 -12.51 -16.55
N VAL A 255 19.13 -11.68 -15.55
CA VAL A 255 18.68 -12.02 -14.17
C VAL A 255 19.59 -12.91 -13.32
N ASP A 256 20.66 -13.48 -13.86
CA ASP A 256 21.58 -14.38 -13.14
C ASP A 256 22.67 -13.60 -12.39
N CYS A 257 22.41 -13.39 -11.11
CA CYS A 257 23.29 -12.65 -10.19
C CYS A 257 24.61 -13.34 -9.87
N ASN A 258 24.91 -14.52 -10.43
CA ASN A 258 26.21 -15.16 -10.27
C ASN A 258 27.22 -14.70 -11.34
N LYS A 259 26.76 -14.23 -12.51
CA LYS A 259 27.62 -13.90 -13.66
C LYS A 259 28.45 -12.62 -13.48
N GLY A 260 27.87 -11.55 -12.95
CA GLY A 260 28.55 -10.26 -12.83
C GLY A 260 29.42 -10.13 -11.56
N PRO A 261 30.45 -9.27 -11.56
CA PRO A 261 31.16 -8.88 -10.35
C PRO A 261 30.30 -7.93 -9.50
N ALA A 262 30.46 -7.96 -8.17
CA ALA A 262 29.70 -7.09 -7.27
C ALA A 262 29.99 -5.59 -7.47
N SER A 263 31.13 -5.25 -8.10
CA SER A 263 31.50 -3.88 -8.45
C SER A 263 30.63 -3.27 -9.55
N ASP A 264 29.90 -4.07 -10.34
CA ASP A 264 28.93 -3.57 -11.34
C ASP A 264 27.96 -2.55 -10.74
N LYS A 265 27.51 -2.77 -9.49
CA LYS A 265 26.53 -1.93 -8.80
C LYS A 265 27.01 -0.49 -8.55
N THR A 266 28.21 -0.34 -8.01
CA THR A 266 28.81 0.98 -7.78
C THR A 266 29.35 1.59 -9.07
N ALA A 267 29.89 0.77 -9.96
CA ALA A 267 30.42 1.21 -11.25
C ALA A 267 29.33 1.74 -12.20
N PHE A 268 28.13 1.16 -12.18
CA PHE A 268 26.97 1.65 -12.93
C PHE A 268 26.49 3.02 -12.40
N ALA A 269 26.43 3.18 -11.08
CA ALA A 269 26.12 4.46 -10.45
C ALA A 269 27.15 5.56 -10.79
N ASP A 270 28.42 5.18 -10.91
CA ASP A 270 29.52 6.04 -11.38
C ASP A 270 29.31 6.48 -12.83
N LEU A 271 28.96 5.56 -13.75
CA LEU A 271 28.65 5.90 -15.15
C LEU A 271 27.45 6.84 -15.25
N VAL A 272 26.39 6.57 -14.49
CA VAL A 272 25.17 7.41 -14.43
C VAL A 272 25.48 8.81 -13.91
N ARG A 273 26.33 8.93 -12.88
CA ARG A 273 26.83 10.21 -12.36
C ARG A 273 27.62 10.97 -13.44
N GLU A 274 28.61 10.33 -14.06
CA GLU A 274 29.51 10.97 -15.04
C GLU A 274 28.78 11.37 -16.33
N LEU A 275 27.80 10.58 -16.77
CA LEU A 275 26.88 10.96 -17.85
C LEU A 275 26.07 12.21 -17.46
N LYS A 276 25.51 12.28 -16.25
CA LYS A 276 24.70 13.45 -15.84
C LYS A 276 25.54 14.72 -15.72
N GLU A 277 26.75 14.61 -15.16
CA GLU A 277 27.74 15.70 -15.10
C GLU A 277 28.07 16.23 -16.51
N ALA A 278 28.29 15.34 -17.48
CA ALA A 278 28.55 15.73 -18.87
C ALA A 278 27.32 16.32 -19.59
N PHE A 279 26.13 15.75 -19.35
CA PHE A 279 24.88 16.16 -20.00
C PHE A 279 24.38 17.52 -19.53
N GLN A 280 24.71 17.94 -18.29
CA GLN A 280 24.28 19.21 -17.71
C GLN A 280 24.64 20.43 -18.57
N TYR A 281 25.79 20.42 -19.25
CA TYR A 281 26.24 21.51 -20.13
C TYR A 281 25.47 21.62 -21.46
N LYS A 282 24.85 20.52 -21.92
CA LYS A 282 24.04 20.46 -23.15
C LYS A 282 22.54 20.52 -22.87
N GLY A 283 22.12 20.35 -21.62
CA GLY A 283 20.71 20.23 -21.23
C GLY A 283 20.08 18.88 -21.59
N TYR A 284 20.88 17.84 -21.83
CA TYR A 284 20.39 16.52 -22.20
C TYR A 284 19.75 15.76 -21.03
N LEU A 285 18.74 14.96 -21.35
CA LEU A 285 18.04 14.07 -20.43
C LEU A 285 18.80 12.75 -20.25
N LEU A 286 18.76 12.18 -19.05
CA LEU A 286 19.35 10.87 -18.74
C LEU A 286 18.35 10.03 -17.94
N SER A 287 18.01 8.86 -18.46
CA SER A 287 17.10 7.90 -17.83
C SER A 287 17.65 6.47 -17.90
N SER A 288 16.95 5.53 -17.27
CA SER A 288 17.31 4.12 -17.30
C SER A 288 16.07 3.25 -17.12
N ALA A 289 15.90 2.26 -18.01
CA ALA A 289 15.07 1.09 -17.77
C ALA A 289 15.70 0.18 -16.70
N VAL A 290 14.90 -0.26 -15.73
CA VAL A 290 15.40 -1.03 -14.58
C VAL A 290 14.50 -2.19 -14.20
N SER A 291 15.12 -3.26 -13.70
CA SER A 291 14.44 -4.51 -13.32
C SER A 291 13.39 -4.31 -12.23
N PRO A 292 12.25 -5.03 -12.29
CA PRO A 292 11.27 -5.06 -11.20
C PRO A 292 11.68 -5.99 -10.05
N SER A 293 12.62 -6.90 -10.28
CA SER A 293 12.92 -8.02 -9.37
C SER A 293 13.71 -7.57 -8.14
N LYS A 294 13.18 -7.87 -6.94
CA LYS A 294 13.85 -7.61 -5.65
C LYS A 294 15.31 -8.06 -5.65
N ARG A 295 15.59 -9.25 -6.19
CA ARG A 295 16.93 -9.87 -6.27
C ARG A 295 17.90 -9.01 -7.07
N VAL A 296 17.44 -8.46 -8.20
CA VAL A 296 18.24 -7.60 -9.08
C VAL A 296 18.42 -6.22 -8.46
N ILE A 297 17.38 -5.67 -7.81
CA ILE A 297 17.44 -4.36 -7.13
C ILE A 297 18.50 -4.36 -6.02
N ASP A 298 18.50 -5.38 -5.16
CA ASP A 298 19.48 -5.49 -4.08
C ASP A 298 20.91 -5.68 -4.60
N ALA A 299 21.11 -6.52 -5.63
CA ALA A 299 22.42 -6.89 -6.13
C ALA A 299 23.04 -5.90 -7.13
N GLY A 300 22.22 -5.24 -7.95
CA GLY A 300 22.65 -4.47 -9.13
C GLY A 300 22.57 -2.95 -9.02
N TYR A 301 21.69 -2.37 -8.18
CA TYR A 301 21.44 -0.93 -8.22
C TYR A 301 21.79 -0.19 -6.92
N ASP A 302 22.58 0.87 -7.02
CA ASP A 302 22.65 1.94 -6.00
C ASP A 302 21.47 2.88 -6.21
N VAL A 303 20.32 2.50 -5.64
CA VAL A 303 19.05 3.20 -5.86
C VAL A 303 19.12 4.69 -5.45
N PRO A 304 19.75 5.10 -4.33
CA PRO A 304 19.94 6.53 -4.01
C PRO A 304 20.77 7.29 -5.06
N ALA A 305 21.83 6.70 -5.62
CA ALA A 305 22.62 7.34 -6.66
C ALA A 305 21.83 7.48 -7.98
N LEU A 306 21.14 6.42 -8.42
CA LEU A 306 20.26 6.47 -9.60
C LEU A 306 19.15 7.53 -9.41
N SER A 307 18.49 7.51 -8.25
CA SER A 307 17.48 8.49 -7.82
C SER A 307 18.01 9.93 -7.86
N LYS A 308 19.27 10.16 -7.46
CA LYS A 308 19.89 11.49 -7.51
C LYS A 308 20.11 11.97 -8.95
N TYR A 309 20.76 11.18 -9.79
CA TYR A 309 21.32 11.67 -11.06
C TYR A 309 20.42 11.47 -12.29
N LEU A 310 19.55 10.45 -12.33
CA LEU A 310 18.61 10.27 -13.45
C LEU A 310 17.45 11.28 -13.39
N ASP A 311 16.91 11.68 -14.54
CA ASP A 311 15.71 12.51 -14.65
C ASP A 311 14.42 11.70 -14.43
N TRP A 312 14.46 10.40 -14.77
CA TRP A 312 13.51 9.38 -14.32
C TRP A 312 14.12 7.97 -14.35
N ILE A 313 13.47 7.07 -13.63
CA ILE A 313 13.77 5.63 -13.54
C ILE A 313 12.53 4.91 -14.10
N ALA A 314 12.67 4.22 -15.24
CA ALA A 314 11.58 3.48 -15.85
C ALA A 314 11.58 2.04 -15.32
N VAL A 315 10.74 1.75 -14.33
CA VAL A 315 10.70 0.42 -13.70
C VAL A 315 9.86 -0.52 -14.56
N MET A 316 10.46 -1.59 -15.05
CA MET A 316 9.85 -2.54 -15.97
C MET A 316 8.91 -3.50 -15.23
N CYS A 317 7.75 -3.02 -14.79
CA CYS A 317 6.73 -3.82 -14.07
C CYS A 317 5.94 -4.78 -15.00
N TYR A 318 6.67 -5.59 -15.75
CA TYR A 318 6.21 -6.64 -16.65
C TYR A 318 7.28 -7.75 -16.74
N ASP A 319 7.00 -8.82 -17.48
CA ASP A 319 7.83 -10.03 -17.57
C ASP A 319 8.20 -10.64 -16.20
N TYR A 320 7.31 -10.51 -15.21
CA TYR A 320 7.40 -11.27 -13.96
C TYR A 320 7.27 -12.77 -14.21
N HIS A 321 6.37 -13.14 -15.14
CA HIS A 321 6.13 -14.53 -15.53
C HIS A 321 6.14 -14.71 -17.04
N GLY A 322 6.66 -15.84 -17.50
CA GLY A 322 6.78 -16.16 -18.93
C GLY A 322 7.21 -17.59 -19.20
N GLN A 323 7.39 -17.94 -20.47
CA GLN A 323 7.61 -19.33 -20.94
C GLN A 323 8.85 -20.07 -20.38
N TRP A 324 9.70 -19.36 -19.64
CA TRP A 324 10.84 -19.89 -18.89
C TRP A 324 10.40 -20.60 -17.60
N ASP A 325 9.30 -20.17 -16.96
CA ASP A 325 8.83 -20.69 -15.65
C ASP A 325 8.34 -22.15 -15.71
N LYS A 326 7.93 -22.63 -16.89
CA LYS A 326 7.26 -23.93 -17.13
C LYS A 326 5.90 -24.10 -16.43
N ILE A 327 5.40 -23.05 -15.78
CA ILE A 327 4.02 -22.92 -15.29
C ILE A 327 3.43 -21.59 -15.76
N THR A 328 2.11 -21.53 -15.99
CA THR A 328 1.44 -20.28 -16.39
C THR A 328 1.46 -19.22 -15.29
N GLY A 329 1.84 -17.99 -15.62
CA GLY A 329 1.75 -16.85 -14.71
C GLY A 329 1.31 -15.57 -15.43
N HIS A 330 0.90 -14.55 -14.68
CA HIS A 330 0.51 -13.27 -15.28
C HIS A 330 1.74 -12.41 -15.58
N VAL A 331 1.86 -11.91 -16.82
CA VAL A 331 3.01 -11.11 -17.30
C VAL A 331 3.32 -9.90 -16.41
N ALA A 332 2.29 -9.24 -15.87
CA ALA A 332 2.41 -7.98 -15.15
C ALA A 332 1.40 -7.89 -13.99
N PRO A 333 1.57 -8.65 -12.89
CA PRO A 333 0.65 -8.61 -11.77
C PRO A 333 0.62 -7.21 -11.14
N MET A 334 -0.57 -6.77 -10.71
CA MET A 334 -0.72 -5.52 -9.97
C MET A 334 -0.42 -5.72 -8.48
N TYR A 335 -1.06 -6.73 -7.90
CA TYR A 335 -0.90 -7.19 -6.52
C TYR A 335 -0.60 -8.69 -6.53
N ALA A 336 -0.02 -9.22 -5.45
CA ALA A 336 0.23 -10.66 -5.33
C ALA A 336 -1.08 -11.47 -5.34
N HIS A 337 -1.09 -12.59 -6.07
CA HIS A 337 -2.11 -13.63 -6.02
C HIS A 337 -1.81 -14.64 -4.89
N PRO A 338 -2.81 -15.31 -4.27
CA PRO A 338 -2.60 -16.36 -3.28
C PRO A 338 -1.88 -17.60 -3.80
N GLU A 339 -1.81 -17.75 -5.12
CA GLU A 339 -1.13 -18.86 -5.80
C GLU A 339 0.27 -18.46 -6.32
N ASP A 340 0.76 -17.25 -6.05
CA ASP A 340 2.10 -16.82 -6.48
C ASP A 340 3.18 -17.52 -5.65
N VAL A 341 4.14 -18.16 -6.33
CA VAL A 341 5.33 -18.77 -5.69
C VAL A 341 6.25 -17.71 -5.10
N ASP A 342 6.47 -16.59 -5.81
CA ASP A 342 7.17 -15.42 -5.30
C ASP A 342 6.20 -14.23 -5.16
N ARG A 343 5.75 -13.98 -3.92
CA ARG A 343 4.82 -12.88 -3.61
C ARG A 343 5.42 -11.48 -3.78
N THR A 344 6.69 -11.35 -4.20
CA THR A 344 7.32 -10.08 -4.60
C THR A 344 7.13 -9.77 -6.08
N PHE A 345 6.65 -10.72 -6.90
CA PHE A 345 6.50 -10.57 -8.35
C PHE A 345 5.23 -9.79 -8.74
N ASN A 346 5.09 -8.55 -8.26
CA ASN A 346 3.98 -7.68 -8.61
C ASN A 346 4.34 -6.19 -8.56
N THR A 347 3.64 -5.40 -9.38
CA THR A 347 3.81 -3.95 -9.55
C THR A 347 3.82 -3.21 -8.22
N ASN A 348 2.87 -3.52 -7.35
CA ASN A 348 2.72 -2.85 -6.06
C ASN A 348 3.91 -3.11 -5.13
N PHE A 349 4.38 -4.37 -5.01
CA PHE A 349 5.60 -4.67 -4.25
C PHE A 349 6.80 -3.94 -4.86
N THR A 350 7.06 -4.13 -6.15
CA THR A 350 8.24 -3.61 -6.84
C THR A 350 8.41 -2.10 -6.67
N ILE A 351 7.36 -1.32 -6.91
CA ILE A 351 7.44 0.15 -6.82
C ILE A 351 7.62 0.61 -5.38
N HIS A 352 6.94 -0.01 -4.40
CA HIS A 352 7.20 0.27 -2.99
C HIS A 352 8.65 -0.07 -2.59
N TYR A 353 9.22 -1.16 -3.13
CA TYR A 353 10.59 -1.56 -2.86
C TYR A 353 11.62 -0.56 -3.43
N TRP A 354 11.38 -0.04 -4.64
CA TRP A 354 12.19 1.05 -5.18
C TRP A 354 12.16 2.31 -4.29
N ILE A 355 10.99 2.67 -3.73
CA ILE A 355 10.85 3.80 -2.79
C ILE A 355 11.57 3.50 -1.46
N GLU A 356 11.42 2.29 -0.90
CA GLU A 356 12.12 1.82 0.32
C GLU A 356 13.64 1.96 0.17
N LYS A 357 14.18 1.63 -1.02
CA LYS A 357 15.61 1.72 -1.34
C LYS A 357 16.09 3.16 -1.62
N GLY A 358 15.23 4.17 -1.53
CA GLY A 358 15.60 5.59 -1.63
C GLY A 358 15.30 6.24 -2.99
N ALA A 359 14.45 5.64 -3.84
CA ALA A 359 13.97 6.32 -5.03
C ALA A 359 12.96 7.41 -4.68
N ASP A 360 13.12 8.61 -5.25
CA ASP A 360 12.02 9.59 -5.25
C ASP A 360 10.88 9.06 -6.13
N ARG A 361 9.70 8.90 -5.53
CA ARG A 361 8.46 8.55 -6.23
C ARG A 361 8.25 9.39 -7.50
N ARG A 362 8.59 10.69 -7.48
CA ARG A 362 8.43 11.62 -8.62
C ARG A 362 9.39 11.36 -9.78
N LYS A 363 10.40 10.50 -9.57
CA LYS A 363 11.30 10.00 -10.61
C LYS A 363 10.98 8.58 -11.05
N LEU A 364 10.25 7.79 -10.25
CA LEU A 364 9.79 6.47 -10.69
C LEU A 364 8.70 6.62 -11.77
N VAL A 365 8.87 5.90 -12.88
CA VAL A 365 7.93 5.85 -14.00
C VAL A 365 7.51 4.38 -14.18
N LEU A 366 6.20 4.12 -14.10
CA LEU A 366 5.66 2.76 -14.07
C LEU A 366 5.57 2.16 -15.48
N GLY A 367 6.39 1.14 -15.76
CA GLY A 367 6.30 0.33 -16.98
C GLY A 367 5.02 -0.50 -17.06
N MET A 368 4.41 -0.54 -18.25
CA MET A 368 3.23 -1.35 -18.56
C MET A 368 3.42 -2.07 -19.91
N PRO A 369 3.04 -3.35 -20.03
CA PRO A 369 3.18 -4.10 -21.28
C PRO A 369 2.01 -3.80 -22.23
N MET A 370 2.31 -3.63 -23.51
CA MET A 370 1.34 -3.57 -24.60
C MET A 370 1.19 -4.95 -25.30
N TYR A 371 1.49 -6.04 -24.57
CA TYR A 371 1.60 -7.41 -25.05
C TYR A 371 1.22 -8.40 -23.93
N GLY A 372 1.23 -9.68 -24.25
CA GLY A 372 1.09 -10.76 -23.28
C GLY A 372 2.11 -11.88 -23.43
N GLN A 373 2.45 -12.53 -22.31
CA GLN A 373 3.28 -13.73 -22.27
C GLN A 373 2.38 -14.96 -22.49
N SER A 374 2.74 -15.80 -23.45
CA SER A 374 1.93 -16.94 -23.88
C SER A 374 2.59 -18.28 -23.60
N PHE A 375 1.77 -19.31 -23.38
CA PHE A 375 2.19 -20.63 -22.92
C PHE A 375 1.46 -21.71 -23.72
N SER A 376 2.13 -22.85 -23.94
CA SER A 376 1.50 -24.10 -24.38
C SER A 376 1.39 -25.06 -23.19
N LEU A 377 0.15 -25.27 -22.73
CA LEU A 377 -0.22 -26.09 -21.59
C LEU A 377 0.10 -27.57 -21.82
N ALA A 378 0.58 -28.26 -20.79
CA ALA A 378 0.74 -29.72 -20.82
C ALA A 378 -0.61 -30.45 -20.83
N GLU A 379 -1.63 -29.87 -20.18
CA GLU A 379 -2.99 -30.41 -20.09
C GLU A 379 -3.99 -29.30 -20.44
N ARG A 380 -4.85 -29.52 -21.44
CA ARG A 380 -5.83 -28.52 -21.93
C ARG A 380 -6.86 -28.13 -20.87
N GLU A 381 -7.24 -29.11 -20.06
CA GLU A 381 -8.25 -28.96 -19.02
C GLU A 381 -7.69 -28.22 -17.78
N ASN A 382 -6.36 -28.17 -17.62
CA ASN A 382 -5.69 -27.33 -16.63
C ASN A 382 -5.24 -26.00 -17.29
N ASN A 383 -6.14 -25.02 -17.30
CA ASN A 383 -5.98 -23.72 -17.95
C ASN A 383 -5.97 -22.54 -16.96
N GLY A 384 -5.71 -22.81 -15.69
CA GLY A 384 -5.62 -21.80 -14.63
C GLY A 384 -4.32 -21.00 -14.62
N LEU A 385 -4.02 -20.38 -13.47
CA LEU A 385 -2.66 -19.99 -13.11
C LEU A 385 -1.90 -21.22 -12.60
N ASN A 386 -0.57 -21.15 -12.61
CA ASN A 386 0.35 -22.24 -12.23
C ASN A 386 0.14 -23.56 -13.00
N ALA A 387 -0.57 -23.53 -14.13
CA ALA A 387 -0.81 -24.71 -14.95
C ALA A 387 0.50 -25.13 -15.64
N PRO A 388 0.90 -26.42 -15.58
CA PRO A 388 2.12 -26.90 -16.23
C PRO A 388 2.13 -26.64 -17.74
N SER A 389 3.27 -26.23 -18.27
CA SER A 389 3.46 -25.86 -19.68
C SER A 389 4.78 -26.41 -20.22
N TYR A 390 4.78 -26.90 -21.45
CA TYR A 390 6.00 -27.45 -22.07
C TYR A 390 6.87 -26.37 -22.73
N GLY A 391 6.30 -25.22 -23.06
CA GLY A 391 7.02 -24.06 -23.59
C GLY A 391 6.09 -22.89 -23.86
N GLY A 392 6.60 -21.86 -24.55
CA GLY A 392 5.80 -20.71 -24.92
C GLY A 392 4.66 -21.06 -25.88
N GLY A 393 3.60 -20.27 -25.85
CA GLY A 393 2.46 -20.39 -26.75
C GLY A 393 2.84 -20.20 -28.22
N GLU A 394 1.98 -20.67 -29.13
CA GLU A 394 2.16 -20.51 -30.57
C GLU A 394 2.44 -19.05 -30.95
N ALA A 395 3.38 -18.86 -31.88
CA ALA A 395 3.85 -17.55 -32.28
C ALA A 395 2.75 -16.73 -32.97
N GLY A 396 2.70 -15.43 -32.66
CA GLY A 396 1.79 -14.50 -33.31
C GLY A 396 1.99 -14.41 -34.83
N GLU A 397 0.91 -14.20 -35.58
CA GLU A 397 0.89 -14.11 -37.04
C GLU A 397 1.78 -12.96 -37.55
N GLU A 398 1.87 -11.89 -36.75
CA GLU A 398 2.49 -10.61 -37.09
C GLU A 398 3.78 -10.40 -36.29
N THR A 399 3.79 -10.71 -34.99
CA THR A 399 4.98 -10.64 -34.11
C THR A 399 5.96 -11.79 -34.34
N ARG A 400 5.45 -12.99 -34.65
CA ARG A 400 6.22 -14.23 -34.93
C ARG A 400 7.16 -14.70 -33.82
N ALA A 401 6.95 -14.21 -32.59
CA ALA A 401 7.70 -14.63 -31.41
C ALA A 401 6.94 -15.74 -30.67
N ARG A 402 7.58 -16.90 -30.45
CA ARG A 402 6.97 -17.98 -29.65
C ARG A 402 6.97 -17.57 -28.16
N GLY A 403 5.84 -17.75 -27.48
CA GLY A 403 5.67 -17.35 -26.08
C GLY A 403 5.31 -15.89 -25.86
N PHE A 404 5.01 -15.13 -26.92
CA PHE A 404 4.75 -13.70 -26.87
C PHE A 404 3.66 -13.34 -27.88
N LEU A 405 2.72 -12.46 -27.51
CA LEU A 405 1.66 -11.97 -28.41
C LEU A 405 1.42 -10.49 -28.19
N ALA A 406 1.35 -9.70 -29.26
CA ALA A 406 0.95 -8.29 -29.18
C ALA A 406 -0.52 -8.15 -28.75
N TYR A 407 -0.91 -7.03 -28.13
CA TYR A 407 -2.29 -6.82 -27.66
C TYR A 407 -3.33 -6.99 -28.78
N TYR A 408 -3.03 -6.54 -30.00
CA TYR A 408 -3.91 -6.77 -31.16
C TYR A 408 -4.04 -8.24 -31.57
N GLU A 409 -2.97 -9.04 -31.46
CA GLU A 409 -3.01 -10.49 -31.75
C GLU A 409 -3.84 -11.25 -30.71
N ILE A 410 -3.88 -10.74 -29.46
CA ILE A 410 -4.75 -11.23 -28.38
C ILE A 410 -6.21 -10.80 -28.63
N CYS A 411 -6.45 -9.56 -29.09
CA CYS A 411 -7.78 -9.11 -29.50
C CYS A 411 -8.39 -9.97 -30.61
N ASP A 412 -7.62 -10.33 -31.66
CA ASP A 412 -8.11 -11.26 -32.69
C ASP A 412 -8.42 -12.65 -32.11
N ARG A 413 -7.55 -13.16 -31.23
CA ARG A 413 -7.72 -14.46 -30.57
C ARG A 413 -9.03 -14.53 -29.79
N VAL A 414 -9.36 -13.50 -29.02
CA VAL A 414 -10.62 -13.38 -28.27
C VAL A 414 -11.81 -13.13 -29.21
N LEU A 415 -11.77 -12.06 -30.00
CA LEU A 415 -12.94 -11.51 -30.72
C LEU A 415 -13.30 -12.26 -32.01
N LYS A 416 -12.34 -12.96 -32.63
CA LYS A 416 -12.51 -13.63 -33.93
C LYS A 416 -12.29 -15.15 -33.82
N ASN A 417 -11.30 -15.57 -33.03
CA ASN A 417 -10.92 -16.99 -32.95
C ASN A 417 -11.53 -17.73 -31.75
N GLY A 418 -12.36 -17.07 -30.93
CA GLY A 418 -13.13 -17.70 -29.85
C GLY A 418 -12.27 -18.22 -28.68
N TRP A 419 -11.25 -17.46 -28.27
CA TRP A 419 -10.54 -17.70 -27.01
C TRP A 419 -11.39 -17.25 -25.83
N ARG A 420 -11.40 -18.06 -24.76
CA ARG A 420 -12.11 -17.75 -23.52
C ARG A 420 -11.26 -16.84 -22.64
N VAL A 421 -11.78 -15.67 -22.28
CA VAL A 421 -11.15 -14.77 -21.30
C VAL A 421 -11.54 -15.19 -19.88
N VAL A 422 -10.57 -15.14 -18.97
CA VAL A 422 -10.75 -15.23 -17.52
C VAL A 422 -10.19 -13.96 -16.88
N ARG A 423 -10.82 -13.50 -15.81
CA ARG A 423 -10.48 -12.28 -15.08
C ARG A 423 -10.42 -12.59 -13.59
N ASP A 424 -9.40 -12.09 -12.90
CA ASP A 424 -9.42 -12.08 -11.44
C ASP A 424 -10.52 -11.12 -10.96
N ARG A 425 -11.45 -11.65 -10.15
CA ARG A 425 -12.56 -10.87 -9.58
C ARG A 425 -12.11 -9.81 -8.57
N GLN A 426 -10.86 -9.89 -8.10
CA GLN A 426 -10.29 -8.97 -7.12
C GLN A 426 -9.41 -7.88 -7.75
N GLY A 427 -9.16 -7.91 -9.07
CA GLY A 427 -8.30 -6.93 -9.75
C GLY A 427 -6.82 -7.00 -9.40
N ARG A 428 -6.32 -8.13 -8.88
CA ARG A 428 -4.90 -8.33 -8.55
C ARG A 428 -4.03 -8.54 -9.79
N ILE A 429 -4.59 -9.10 -10.85
CA ILE A 429 -3.95 -9.31 -12.15
C ILE A 429 -4.86 -8.84 -13.29
N GLY A 430 -4.26 -8.55 -14.45
CA GLY A 430 -5.00 -8.40 -15.70
C GLY A 430 -5.67 -9.71 -16.14
N PRO A 431 -6.45 -9.70 -17.24
CA PRO A 431 -6.99 -10.92 -17.80
C PRO A 431 -5.92 -11.93 -18.24
N TYR A 432 -6.33 -13.19 -18.32
CA TYR A 432 -5.71 -14.16 -19.20
C TYR A 432 -6.77 -14.74 -20.15
N ALA A 433 -6.34 -15.29 -21.28
CA ALA A 433 -7.22 -15.93 -22.25
C ALA A 433 -6.62 -17.26 -22.71
N TYR A 434 -7.47 -18.23 -23.04
CA TYR A 434 -7.03 -19.53 -23.52
C TYR A 434 -7.95 -20.16 -24.57
N LYS A 435 -7.39 -21.10 -25.34
CA LYS A 435 -8.12 -22.01 -26.23
C LYS A 435 -7.32 -23.29 -26.46
N GLY A 436 -7.89 -24.44 -26.12
CA GLY A 436 -7.18 -25.73 -26.24
C GLY A 436 -5.99 -25.78 -25.28
N ASP A 437 -4.79 -26.00 -25.80
CA ASP A 437 -3.53 -25.94 -25.05
C ASP A 437 -2.85 -24.57 -25.11
N GLN A 438 -3.40 -23.57 -25.81
CA GLN A 438 -2.79 -22.24 -25.90
C GLN A 438 -3.39 -21.28 -24.86
N TRP A 439 -2.52 -20.54 -24.17
CA TRP A 439 -2.86 -19.65 -23.05
C TRP A 439 -2.03 -18.35 -23.14
N VAL A 440 -2.58 -17.20 -22.74
CA VAL A 440 -1.86 -15.91 -22.70
C VAL A 440 -2.36 -15.02 -21.56
N SER A 441 -1.44 -14.40 -20.82
CA SER A 441 -1.74 -13.37 -19.82
C SER A 441 -1.35 -11.98 -20.30
N PHE A 442 -2.17 -10.97 -20.02
CA PHE A 442 -1.98 -9.62 -20.55
C PHE A 442 -2.67 -8.55 -19.68
N ASP A 443 -2.27 -7.30 -19.82
CA ASP A 443 -3.06 -6.16 -19.36
C ASP A 443 -4.03 -5.73 -20.46
N ASP A 444 -5.27 -5.41 -20.08
CA ASP A 444 -6.25 -4.80 -20.98
C ASP A 444 -6.56 -3.35 -20.59
N ALA A 445 -7.46 -2.70 -21.33
CA ALA A 445 -7.86 -1.32 -21.06
C ALA A 445 -8.39 -1.07 -19.62
N GLY A 446 -8.85 -2.12 -18.93
CA GLY A 446 -9.23 -2.07 -17.51
C GLY A 446 -8.02 -2.09 -16.58
N MET A 447 -7.09 -3.02 -16.78
CA MET A 447 -5.88 -3.09 -15.94
C MET A 447 -4.92 -1.91 -16.20
N ILE A 448 -4.75 -1.48 -17.45
CA ILE A 448 -3.99 -0.28 -17.81
C ILE A 448 -4.60 0.98 -17.18
N ARG A 449 -5.94 1.07 -17.09
CA ARG A 449 -6.62 2.13 -16.32
C ARG A 449 -6.22 2.08 -14.85
N HIS A 450 -6.41 0.93 -14.21
CA HIS A 450 -6.15 0.74 -12.78
C HIS A 450 -4.68 1.08 -12.42
N LYS A 451 -3.72 0.58 -13.20
CA LYS A 451 -2.29 0.90 -13.04
C LYS A 451 -1.99 2.39 -13.22
N SER A 452 -2.64 3.05 -14.17
CA SER A 452 -2.49 4.50 -14.38
C SER A 452 -3.10 5.32 -13.24
N GLU A 453 -4.28 4.92 -12.74
CA GLU A 453 -4.98 5.61 -11.65
C GLU A 453 -4.23 5.44 -10.32
N TRP A 454 -3.64 4.25 -10.09
CA TRP A 454 -2.74 3.97 -8.98
C TRP A 454 -1.41 4.74 -9.08
N ALA A 455 -0.77 4.81 -10.26
CA ALA A 455 0.45 5.59 -10.45
C ALA A 455 0.24 7.09 -10.15
N ARG A 456 -0.92 7.62 -10.54
CA ARG A 456 -1.36 8.98 -10.22
C ARG A 456 -1.57 9.17 -8.71
N ALA A 457 -2.28 8.25 -8.06
CA ALA A 457 -2.53 8.29 -6.61
C ALA A 457 -1.22 8.21 -5.78
N MET A 458 -0.29 7.36 -6.20
CA MET A 458 1.05 7.23 -5.59
C MET A 458 1.95 8.46 -5.79
N ARG A 459 1.55 9.40 -6.68
CA ARG A 459 2.36 10.54 -7.14
C ARG A 459 3.70 10.09 -7.76
N LEU A 460 3.62 9.10 -8.65
CA LEU A 460 4.76 8.67 -9.46
C LEU A 460 5.09 9.71 -10.54
N GLY A 461 6.30 9.65 -11.11
CA GLY A 461 6.75 10.53 -12.19
C GLY A 461 6.08 10.29 -13.55
N GLY A 462 5.26 9.25 -13.70
CA GLY A 462 4.53 8.93 -14.92
C GLY A 462 4.35 7.43 -15.18
N ALA A 463 4.04 7.10 -16.43
CA ALA A 463 4.01 5.74 -16.97
C ALA A 463 4.97 5.59 -18.16
N MET A 464 5.43 4.35 -18.37
CA MET A 464 6.24 3.92 -19.52
C MET A 464 5.54 2.74 -20.20
N ILE A 465 5.63 2.64 -21.53
CA ILE A 465 5.07 1.51 -22.27
C ILE A 465 6.13 0.76 -23.08
N TRP A 466 6.04 -0.57 -23.03
CA TRP A 466 6.72 -1.46 -23.98
C TRP A 466 5.67 -2.21 -24.80
N ALA A 467 5.43 -1.87 -26.07
CA ALA A 467 5.98 -0.80 -26.88
C ALA A 467 4.91 -0.30 -27.87
N LEU A 468 5.16 0.81 -28.57
CA LEU A 468 4.17 1.45 -29.47
C LEU A 468 3.61 0.52 -30.55
N ASP A 469 4.43 -0.39 -31.07
CA ASP A 469 4.12 -1.33 -32.16
C ASP A 469 3.36 -2.59 -31.72
N LEU A 470 2.93 -2.66 -30.46
CA LEU A 470 2.28 -3.82 -29.83
C LEU A 470 0.84 -3.53 -29.35
N ASP A 471 0.50 -2.26 -29.07
CA ASP A 471 -0.89 -1.80 -28.90
C ASP A 471 -1.64 -1.86 -30.25
N ASP A 472 -2.98 -1.80 -30.27
CA ASP A 472 -3.75 -1.72 -31.52
C ASP A 472 -3.67 -0.30 -32.12
N PHE A 473 -2.48 0.04 -32.64
CA PHE A 473 -2.16 1.36 -33.18
C PHE A 473 -3.02 1.77 -34.40
N ARG A 474 -3.64 0.80 -35.08
CA ARG A 474 -4.55 1.04 -36.21
C ARG A 474 -6.02 1.12 -35.79
N GLY A 475 -6.39 0.39 -34.74
CA GLY A 475 -7.74 0.38 -34.16
C GLY A 475 -8.72 -0.61 -34.80
N ASP A 476 -8.25 -1.47 -35.71
CA ASP A 476 -9.07 -2.40 -36.51
C ASP A 476 -9.11 -3.83 -35.93
N ARG A 477 -8.41 -4.09 -34.81
CA ARG A 477 -8.28 -5.42 -34.21
C ARG A 477 -9.07 -5.56 -32.90
N CYS A 478 -9.00 -4.55 -32.04
CA CYS A 478 -9.60 -4.52 -30.69
C CYS A 478 -10.96 -3.82 -30.58
N GLN A 479 -11.49 -3.26 -31.69
CA GLN A 479 -12.79 -2.54 -31.73
C GLN A 479 -12.87 -1.27 -30.84
N CYS A 480 -11.74 -0.76 -30.35
CA CYS A 480 -11.65 0.40 -29.45
C CYS A 480 -11.10 1.69 -30.11
N GLY A 481 -10.92 1.67 -31.43
CA GLY A 481 -10.17 2.71 -32.16
C GLY A 481 -8.67 2.66 -31.88
N PRO A 482 -7.86 3.49 -32.56
CA PRO A 482 -6.40 3.38 -32.54
C PRO A 482 -5.80 3.69 -31.16
N HIS A 483 -4.68 3.02 -30.86
CA HIS A 483 -3.91 3.10 -29.62
C HIS A 483 -4.77 2.95 -28.35
N PRO A 484 -5.58 1.89 -28.19
CA PRO A 484 -6.57 1.82 -27.12
C PRO A 484 -5.95 1.78 -25.72
N LEU A 485 -4.82 1.09 -25.51
CA LEU A 485 -4.17 1.04 -24.20
C LEU A 485 -3.46 2.37 -23.90
N LEU A 486 -2.68 2.89 -24.84
CA LEU A 486 -1.98 4.17 -24.66
C LEU A 486 -2.97 5.35 -24.52
N SER A 487 -4.13 5.29 -25.17
CA SER A 487 -5.22 6.28 -24.97
C SER A 487 -5.67 6.34 -23.51
N VAL A 488 -5.84 5.18 -22.85
CA VAL A 488 -6.27 5.11 -21.45
C VAL A 488 -5.25 5.75 -20.52
N ILE A 489 -3.95 5.47 -20.71
CA ILE A 489 -2.86 6.07 -19.93
C ILE A 489 -2.92 7.60 -20.04
N ASN A 490 -3.08 8.14 -21.25
CA ASN A 490 -3.16 9.58 -21.49
C ASN A 490 -4.43 10.22 -20.93
N THR A 491 -5.59 9.57 -21.02
CA THR A 491 -6.83 10.06 -20.41
C THR A 491 -6.72 10.13 -18.89
N VAL A 492 -6.05 9.17 -18.25
CA VAL A 492 -5.87 9.14 -16.78
C VAL A 492 -4.80 10.12 -16.30
N LEU A 493 -3.58 10.05 -16.86
CA LEU A 493 -2.43 10.80 -16.36
C LEU A 493 -2.36 12.24 -16.86
N ARG A 494 -2.85 12.51 -18.08
CA ARG A 494 -2.72 13.81 -18.76
C ARG A 494 -4.06 14.47 -19.06
N GLY A 495 -5.18 13.89 -18.62
CA GLY A 495 -6.54 14.41 -18.88
C GLY A 495 -6.92 14.44 -20.37
N TYR A 496 -6.23 13.65 -21.21
CA TYR A 496 -6.39 13.68 -22.66
C TYR A 496 -7.82 13.33 -23.10
N LYS A 497 -8.50 14.30 -23.72
CA LYS A 497 -9.86 14.17 -24.26
C LYS A 497 -9.80 13.64 -25.69
N LYS A 498 -9.83 12.32 -25.85
CA LYS A 498 -9.89 11.66 -27.17
C LYS A 498 -11.15 12.15 -27.93
N PRO A 499 -11.04 12.62 -29.19
CA PRO A 499 -12.21 12.88 -30.03
C PRO A 499 -13.09 11.63 -30.14
N GLN A 500 -14.41 11.82 -30.10
CA GLN A 500 -15.44 10.78 -29.90
C GLN A 500 -15.09 9.39 -30.46
N ALA A 501 -14.53 8.54 -29.61
CA ALA A 501 -14.25 7.13 -29.89
C ALA A 501 -15.20 6.24 -29.05
N PRO A 502 -15.48 4.99 -29.47
CA PRO A 502 -16.29 4.07 -28.68
C PRO A 502 -15.71 3.87 -27.27
N THR A 503 -16.59 3.73 -26.27
CA THR A 503 -16.18 3.32 -24.93
C THR A 503 -15.62 1.90 -24.98
N CYS A 504 -14.29 1.79 -24.92
CA CYS A 504 -13.59 0.50 -25.01
C CYS A 504 -14.08 -0.46 -23.94
N ARG A 505 -14.75 -1.54 -24.35
CA ARG A 505 -15.33 -2.54 -23.44
C ARG A 505 -14.26 -3.55 -23.03
N PRO A 506 -14.31 -4.11 -21.80
CA PRO A 506 -13.42 -5.19 -21.42
C PRO A 506 -13.63 -6.41 -22.34
N LEU A 507 -12.53 -6.92 -22.91
CA LEU A 507 -12.54 -8.09 -23.79
C LEU A 507 -13.21 -9.31 -23.11
N GLY A 508 -14.06 -10.02 -23.85
CA GLY A 508 -14.75 -11.23 -23.36
C GLY A 508 -15.97 -11.00 -22.48
N ILE A 509 -16.55 -9.79 -22.44
CA ILE A 509 -17.88 -9.55 -21.84
C ILE A 509 -18.93 -9.45 -22.95
N ASP A 510 -19.79 -10.46 -23.06
CA ASP A 510 -20.89 -10.47 -24.03
C ASP A 510 -21.91 -9.36 -23.75
N SER A 511 -22.24 -8.60 -24.81
CA SER A 511 -23.43 -7.75 -24.80
C SER A 511 -24.67 -8.66 -25.00
N PRO A 512 -25.80 -8.44 -24.31
CA PRO A 512 -26.96 -9.33 -24.40
C PRO A 512 -27.59 -9.29 -25.81
N GLN A 513 -27.20 -10.23 -26.67
CA GLN A 513 -27.87 -10.47 -27.94
C GLN A 513 -29.21 -11.18 -27.69
N SER A 514 -30.25 -10.73 -28.41
CA SER A 514 -31.62 -11.20 -28.21
C SER A 514 -31.76 -12.69 -28.54
N SER A 515 -32.03 -13.50 -27.53
CA SER A 515 -32.26 -14.94 -27.62
C SER A 515 -33.63 -15.26 -28.23
N THR A 516 -33.74 -15.07 -29.56
CA THR A 516 -34.91 -15.52 -30.32
C THR A 516 -34.93 -17.05 -30.42
N THR A 517 -35.86 -17.67 -29.71
CA THR A 517 -35.97 -19.12 -29.55
C THR A 517 -36.30 -19.85 -30.86
N LYS A 518 -35.46 -20.81 -31.25
CA LYS A 518 -35.83 -21.89 -32.18
C LYS A 518 -35.27 -23.22 -31.68
N SER A 519 -36.13 -24.23 -31.65
CA SER A 519 -35.86 -25.56 -31.07
C SER A 519 -35.00 -26.45 -31.99
N PRO A 520 -34.22 -27.39 -31.44
CA PRO A 520 -33.44 -28.35 -32.23
C PRO A 520 -34.29 -29.50 -32.79
N PRO A 521 -33.97 -30.06 -33.98
CA PRO A 521 -34.55 -31.30 -34.48
C PRO A 521 -33.80 -32.56 -33.99
N THR A 522 -34.52 -33.67 -33.89
CA THR A 522 -34.06 -34.99 -33.38
C THR A 522 -33.54 -35.92 -34.49
N SER A 523 -32.65 -36.88 -34.15
CA SER A 523 -32.24 -38.12 -34.89
C SER A 523 -30.72 -38.34 -34.77
N SER A 524 -30.12 -39.54 -34.66
CA SER A 524 -30.55 -40.92 -34.28
C SER A 524 -29.28 -41.72 -33.91
N ALA A 525 -29.38 -43.02 -33.54
CA ALA A 525 -28.29 -43.81 -32.95
C ALA A 525 -27.96 -45.14 -33.68
N ARG A 526 -27.01 -45.92 -33.10
CA ARG A 526 -26.58 -47.33 -33.39
C ARG A 526 -25.57 -47.58 -34.54
N PRO A 527 -24.77 -48.68 -34.52
CA PRO A 527 -23.92 -49.19 -33.41
C PRO A 527 -22.60 -49.88 -33.89
N SER A 528 -21.95 -50.62 -32.96
CA SER A 528 -20.91 -51.67 -33.14
C SER A 528 -19.45 -51.18 -33.16
N GLN A 529 -18.44 -51.96 -32.71
CA GLN A 529 -18.41 -53.36 -32.24
C GLN A 529 -17.33 -53.58 -31.14
N THR A 530 -17.31 -54.74 -30.48
CA THR A 530 -16.45 -55.04 -29.30
C THR A 530 -15.72 -56.40 -29.42
N THR A 531 -14.91 -56.75 -28.39
CA THR A 531 -14.30 -58.07 -28.06
C THR A 531 -12.88 -58.35 -28.63
N PRO A 532 -12.11 -59.34 -28.10
CA PRO A 532 -11.69 -59.43 -26.68
C PRO A 532 -10.23 -59.95 -26.49
N LEU A 533 -9.73 -59.95 -25.24
CA LEU A 533 -8.86 -61.02 -24.69
C LEU A 533 -8.76 -60.95 -23.15
N SER A 534 -8.15 -61.94 -22.50
CA SER A 534 -8.30 -62.19 -21.03
C SER A 534 -6.96 -62.61 -20.35
N PRO A 535 -6.91 -63.35 -19.22
CA PRO A 535 -6.52 -62.76 -17.93
C PRO A 535 -5.29 -63.39 -17.24
N ILE A 536 -4.67 -62.69 -16.26
CA ILE A 536 -3.63 -63.27 -15.38
C ILE A 536 -3.84 -62.90 -13.89
N THR A 537 -3.52 -63.88 -13.05
CA THR A 537 -3.61 -64.07 -11.58
C THR A 537 -2.91 -63.01 -10.69
N PRO A 538 -3.34 -62.81 -9.42
CA PRO A 538 -2.69 -61.90 -8.45
C PRO A 538 -1.68 -62.64 -7.51
N PRO A 539 -1.26 -62.15 -6.32
CA PRO A 539 0.03 -61.48 -6.15
C PRO A 539 0.93 -62.07 -5.02
N PRO A 540 2.18 -61.59 -4.85
CA PRO A 540 2.96 -61.79 -3.63
C PRO A 540 2.96 -60.56 -2.70
N SER A 541 2.61 -60.78 -1.43
CA SER A 541 2.92 -60.00 -0.22
C SER A 541 3.45 -58.55 -0.36
N MET A 542 2.65 -57.57 0.05
CA MET A 542 3.19 -56.28 0.51
C MET A 542 3.85 -56.46 1.87
N THR A 543 5.07 -55.95 2.05
CA THR A 543 5.57 -55.57 3.38
C THR A 543 4.74 -54.40 3.93
N PRO A 544 4.54 -54.31 5.26
CA PRO A 544 3.83 -53.18 5.84
C PRO A 544 4.61 -51.87 5.58
N PRO A 545 3.93 -50.77 5.21
CA PRO A 545 4.61 -49.49 4.99
C PRO A 545 5.22 -48.98 6.29
N LEU A 546 6.49 -48.60 6.23
CA LEU A 546 7.17 -47.97 7.37
C LEU A 546 6.59 -46.57 7.60
N PRO A 547 6.17 -46.23 8.83
CA PRO A 547 5.78 -44.87 9.19
C PRO A 547 6.99 -43.94 9.11
N CYS A 548 6.75 -42.65 8.91
CA CYS A 548 7.84 -41.69 8.71
C CYS A 548 8.61 -41.29 9.99
N ASP A 549 8.13 -41.67 11.18
CA ASP A 549 8.74 -41.36 12.50
C ASP A 549 9.20 -39.90 12.66
N GLY A 550 8.39 -38.97 12.16
CA GLY A 550 8.62 -37.52 12.22
C GLY A 550 9.65 -36.97 11.22
N ARG A 551 10.20 -37.79 10.33
CA ARG A 551 11.19 -37.39 9.32
C ARG A 551 10.54 -37.17 7.95
N LEU A 552 10.85 -36.05 7.31
CA LEU A 552 10.34 -35.75 5.97
C LEU A 552 11.04 -36.58 4.88
N PHE A 553 12.32 -36.91 5.09
CA PHE A 553 13.11 -37.76 4.21
C PHE A 553 13.89 -38.81 5.01
N SER A 554 14.18 -39.94 4.38
CA SER A 554 15.06 -41.00 4.89
C SER A 554 15.91 -41.58 3.75
N PRO A 555 17.22 -41.87 3.95
CA PRO A 555 18.05 -42.48 2.91
C PRO A 555 17.58 -43.90 2.55
N HIS A 556 17.81 -44.34 1.30
CA HIS A 556 17.62 -45.75 0.96
C HIS A 556 18.81 -46.57 1.49
N PRO A 557 18.58 -47.68 2.24
CA PRO A 557 19.63 -48.33 3.05
C PRO A 557 20.74 -49.04 2.26
N VAL A 558 20.67 -49.08 0.92
CA VAL A 558 21.62 -49.83 0.07
C VAL A 558 21.82 -49.23 -1.34
N ASN A 559 21.20 -48.11 -1.67
CA ASN A 559 21.30 -47.53 -3.02
C ASN A 559 21.36 -46.00 -2.94
N CYS A 560 22.56 -45.44 -3.14
CA CYS A 560 22.76 -44.00 -3.04
C CYS A 560 22.03 -43.20 -4.12
N HIS A 561 21.60 -43.81 -5.23
CA HIS A 561 20.69 -43.14 -6.18
C HIS A 561 19.24 -43.03 -5.68
N GLN A 562 18.90 -43.50 -4.47
CA GLN A 562 17.52 -43.59 -3.99
C GLN A 562 17.34 -43.12 -2.55
N TYR A 563 16.13 -42.68 -2.24
CA TYR A 563 15.73 -42.21 -0.92
C TYR A 563 14.22 -42.36 -0.75
N TYR A 564 13.74 -42.21 0.48
CA TYR A 564 12.31 -42.21 0.79
C TYR A 564 11.86 -40.80 1.16
N LEU A 565 10.79 -40.32 0.51
CA LEU A 565 10.06 -39.11 0.88
C LEU A 565 8.84 -39.52 1.70
N CYS A 566 8.61 -38.87 2.84
CA CYS A 566 7.37 -39.01 3.59
C CYS A 566 6.22 -38.31 2.85
N ASN A 567 5.20 -39.07 2.47
CA ASN A 567 3.97 -38.54 1.89
C ASN A 567 2.77 -39.12 2.63
N GLN A 568 1.89 -38.26 3.15
CA GLN A 568 0.71 -38.64 3.96
C GLN A 568 1.01 -39.63 5.12
N GLY A 569 2.20 -39.51 5.72
CA GLY A 569 2.63 -40.36 6.85
C GLY A 569 3.25 -41.71 6.46
N GLN A 570 3.43 -41.99 5.16
CA GLN A 570 4.08 -43.20 4.64
C GLN A 570 5.33 -42.85 3.82
N LEU A 571 6.36 -43.68 3.93
CA LEU A 571 7.61 -43.51 3.17
C LEU A 571 7.46 -44.03 1.72
N GLN A 572 7.54 -43.13 0.74
CA GLN A 572 7.49 -43.43 -0.70
C GLN A 572 8.89 -43.37 -1.32
N LEU A 573 9.29 -44.42 -2.04
CA LEU A 573 10.60 -44.51 -2.69
C LEU A 573 10.70 -43.52 -3.86
N GLN A 574 11.79 -42.74 -3.85
CA GLN A 574 12.19 -41.78 -4.87
C GLN A 574 13.58 -42.14 -5.41
N SER A 575 13.95 -41.57 -6.55
CA SER A 575 15.29 -41.75 -7.16
C SER A 575 15.87 -40.40 -7.53
N CYS A 576 17.16 -40.21 -7.24
CA CYS A 576 17.92 -39.03 -7.64
C CYS A 576 18.10 -38.97 -9.17
N PRO A 577 18.28 -37.76 -9.75
CA PRO A 577 18.62 -37.60 -11.16
C PRO A 577 19.91 -38.36 -11.53
N SER A 578 20.00 -38.85 -12.77
CA SER A 578 21.11 -39.69 -13.22
C SER A 578 22.48 -39.01 -13.01
N GLY A 579 23.35 -39.69 -12.25
CA GLY A 579 24.67 -39.19 -11.87
C GLY A 579 24.75 -38.63 -10.44
N LEU A 580 23.62 -38.32 -9.81
CA LEU A 580 23.56 -37.78 -8.43
C LEU A 580 23.20 -38.87 -7.41
N TYR A 581 23.74 -38.71 -6.21
CA TYR A 581 23.50 -39.55 -5.03
C TYR A 581 22.76 -38.76 -3.95
N TRP A 582 22.04 -39.45 -3.06
CA TRP A 582 21.35 -38.85 -1.92
C TRP A 582 22.34 -38.31 -0.88
N ASN A 583 22.12 -37.09 -0.42
CA ASN A 583 22.92 -36.37 0.57
C ASN A 583 21.98 -35.72 1.60
N MET A 584 21.75 -36.41 2.72
CA MET A 584 20.89 -36.02 3.86
C MET A 584 19.41 -35.67 3.55
N ASP A 585 19.17 -34.59 2.82
CA ASP A 585 17.86 -34.01 2.47
C ASP A 585 17.72 -33.61 0.97
N HIS A 586 18.77 -33.79 0.16
CA HIS A 586 18.78 -33.49 -1.27
C HIS A 586 19.61 -34.52 -2.08
N CYS A 587 19.68 -34.36 -3.41
CA CYS A 587 20.56 -35.14 -4.27
C CYS A 587 21.74 -34.28 -4.73
N ASP A 588 22.96 -34.79 -4.58
CA ASP A 588 24.23 -34.09 -4.82
C ASP A 588 25.21 -35.01 -5.59
N TRP A 589 26.38 -34.50 -5.95
CA TRP A 589 27.41 -35.27 -6.65
C TRP A 589 28.06 -36.32 -5.72
N PRO A 590 28.53 -37.48 -6.25
CA PRO A 590 29.05 -38.59 -5.44
C PRO A 590 30.20 -38.23 -4.49
N GLU A 591 30.94 -37.16 -4.78
CA GLU A 591 32.08 -36.68 -3.98
C GLU A 591 31.66 -35.89 -2.71
N ASN A 592 30.40 -35.43 -2.64
CA ASN A 592 29.89 -34.58 -1.57
C ASN A 592 29.02 -35.31 -0.54
N THR A 593 28.71 -36.59 -0.76
CA THR A 593 27.81 -37.39 0.09
C THR A 593 28.57 -38.44 0.90
N GLU A 594 28.07 -38.72 2.12
CA GLU A 594 28.52 -39.86 2.94
C GLU A 594 28.00 -41.22 2.40
N CYS A 595 27.04 -41.21 1.47
CA CYS A 595 26.54 -42.43 0.85
C CYS A 595 27.48 -42.89 -0.27
N HIS A 596 28.24 -43.95 -0.01
CA HIS A 596 29.01 -44.66 -1.03
C HIS A 596 28.45 -46.07 -1.24
N PRO A 597 28.33 -46.57 -2.50
CA PRO A 597 27.80 -47.91 -2.79
C PRO A 597 28.65 -49.04 -2.19
N ASP A 598 29.90 -48.75 -1.81
CA ASP A 598 30.89 -49.72 -1.32
C ASP A 598 30.97 -49.79 0.22
N GLY A 599 30.27 -48.92 0.95
CA GLY A 599 29.94 -49.10 2.37
C GLY A 599 31.03 -48.88 3.43
N SER A 600 31.73 -47.73 3.43
CA SER A 600 32.71 -47.38 4.50
C SER A 600 32.63 -45.93 4.98
N ASN A 601 32.41 -45.71 6.28
CA ASN A 601 32.40 -44.39 6.94
C ASN A 601 33.81 -43.93 7.39
N LYS A 602 33.92 -42.65 7.78
CA LYS A 602 34.99 -42.11 8.64
C LYS A 602 34.43 -41.45 9.90
N ASP A 603 35.15 -41.59 11.01
CA ASP A 603 34.66 -41.25 12.34
C ASP A 603 34.72 -39.76 12.73
N SER A 604 33.79 -39.39 13.61
CA SER A 604 33.73 -38.13 14.35
C SER A 604 34.51 -38.17 15.67
N ASN A 605 35.07 -37.03 16.12
CA ASN A 605 35.39 -36.71 17.52
C ASN A 605 35.72 -35.19 17.65
N GLU A 606 35.62 -34.49 18.78
CA GLU A 606 35.36 -34.93 20.17
C GLU A 606 34.53 -33.90 20.99
N LYS A 607 34.54 -33.93 22.34
CA LYS A 607 33.50 -33.37 23.23
C LYS A 607 33.96 -32.35 24.30
N THR A 608 33.00 -31.50 24.74
CA THR A 608 32.75 -30.98 26.13
C THR A 608 33.82 -30.21 26.92
N THR A 609 33.42 -29.12 27.60
CA THR A 609 33.40 -28.97 29.10
C THR A 609 32.81 -27.61 29.55
N GLU A 610 32.87 -27.27 30.85
CA GLU A 610 31.92 -26.38 31.57
C GLU A 610 32.43 -24.97 31.93
N SER A 611 31.46 -24.07 32.16
CA SER A 611 31.41 -22.88 33.04
C SER A 611 32.68 -22.11 33.51
N THR A 612 32.66 -20.78 33.37
CA THR A 612 32.91 -19.80 34.47
C THR A 612 32.43 -18.38 34.09
N TRP A 613 32.51 -17.40 35.02
CA TRP A 613 31.88 -16.07 34.92
C TRP A 613 32.82 -14.92 34.49
N ASN A 614 32.19 -13.86 33.96
CA ASN A 614 32.44 -12.40 34.14
C ASN A 614 32.95 -11.50 32.99
N GLU A 615 32.55 -10.22 33.14
CA GLU A 615 32.97 -8.94 32.52
C GLU A 615 32.58 -8.56 31.07
N GLN A 616 31.42 -7.88 30.99
CA GLN A 616 31.14 -6.61 30.29
C GLN A 616 31.90 -6.24 28.99
N THR A 617 31.17 -6.18 27.86
CA THR A 617 30.77 -4.96 27.10
C THR A 617 30.31 -5.34 25.67
N PRO A 618 29.73 -4.42 24.89
CA PRO A 618 28.43 -3.78 25.09
C PRO A 618 27.37 -4.36 24.13
N ILE A 619 26.10 -4.41 24.56
CA ILE A 619 25.00 -4.84 23.67
C ILE A 619 24.81 -3.79 22.56
N LYS A 620 25.14 -4.16 21.33
CA LYS A 620 24.87 -3.36 20.13
C LYS A 620 23.36 -3.27 19.94
N GLN A 621 22.77 -2.08 20.10
CA GLN A 621 21.32 -1.92 19.96
C GLN A 621 20.85 -2.28 18.54
N ILE A 622 19.81 -3.10 18.46
CA ILE A 622 18.99 -3.26 17.26
C ILE A 622 18.17 -1.97 17.16
N SER A 623 18.48 -1.13 16.19
CA SER A 623 17.74 0.11 15.92
C SER A 623 16.34 -0.23 15.41
N SER A 624 15.31 0.00 16.23
CA SER A 624 13.92 -0.08 15.80
C SER A 624 13.66 0.88 14.63
N VAL A 625 13.10 0.37 13.53
CA VAL A 625 12.61 1.22 12.45
C VAL A 625 11.46 2.07 12.99
N GLU A 626 11.66 3.39 13.03
CA GLU A 626 10.69 4.30 13.65
C GLU A 626 9.53 4.56 12.70
N SER A 627 8.31 4.24 13.14
CA SER A 627 7.09 4.41 12.33
C SER A 627 6.87 5.88 11.95
N LYS A 628 6.54 6.12 10.67
CA LYS A 628 6.31 7.46 10.12
C LYS A 628 5.09 8.16 10.75
N TYR A 629 4.13 7.40 11.26
CA TYR A 629 2.92 7.89 11.93
C TYR A 629 2.72 7.24 13.30
N LYS A 630 1.83 7.82 14.11
CA LYS A 630 1.56 7.36 15.49
C LYS A 630 0.10 6.93 15.65
N VAL A 631 -0.13 5.67 16.03
CA VAL A 631 -1.34 5.26 16.74
C VAL A 631 -1.02 5.13 18.22
N VAL A 632 -1.90 5.75 19.00
CA VAL A 632 -1.81 5.99 20.43
C VAL A 632 -3.03 5.32 21.07
N CYS A 633 -2.83 4.16 21.67
CA CYS A 633 -3.89 3.34 22.25
C CYS A 633 -4.11 3.69 23.71
N TYR A 634 -5.32 4.12 24.10
CA TYR A 634 -5.65 4.34 25.51
C TYR A 634 -6.03 3.02 26.19
N PHE A 635 -5.21 2.56 27.13
CA PHE A 635 -5.52 1.42 27.99
C PHE A 635 -6.14 1.91 29.30
N THR A 636 -7.36 1.46 29.63
CA THR A 636 -8.10 1.93 30.82
C THR A 636 -8.01 0.94 31.98
N ASN A 637 -7.44 1.37 33.11
CA ASN A 637 -7.18 0.45 34.24
C ASN A 637 -8.46 -0.17 34.83
N TRP A 638 -9.59 0.54 34.78
CA TRP A 638 -10.88 0.06 35.29
C TRP A 638 -11.51 -1.07 34.45
N ALA A 639 -11.05 -1.32 33.23
CA ALA A 639 -11.55 -2.43 32.41
C ALA A 639 -11.22 -3.81 33.02
N TRP A 640 -10.21 -3.87 33.91
CA TRP A 640 -9.93 -5.04 34.75
C TRP A 640 -11.07 -5.45 35.68
N TYR A 641 -11.96 -4.54 36.07
CA TYR A 641 -13.05 -4.83 37.01
C TYR A 641 -14.38 -5.21 36.35
N ARG A 642 -14.46 -5.11 35.03
CA ARG A 642 -15.58 -5.64 34.26
C ARG A 642 -15.64 -7.17 34.43
N HIS A 643 -16.79 -7.76 34.11
CA HIS A 643 -17.08 -9.17 34.35
C HIS A 643 -17.21 -9.95 33.03
N GLY A 644 -17.32 -11.28 33.12
CA GLY A 644 -17.51 -12.16 31.97
C GLY A 644 -16.36 -12.02 30.96
N ASP A 645 -16.75 -11.87 29.69
CA ASP A 645 -15.82 -11.76 28.57
C ASP A 645 -15.53 -10.30 28.16
N GLY A 646 -16.06 -9.32 28.91
CA GLY A 646 -15.67 -7.92 28.82
C GLY A 646 -14.58 -7.50 29.82
N LYS A 647 -13.72 -8.40 30.32
CA LYS A 647 -12.70 -8.12 31.38
C LYS A 647 -11.27 -7.97 30.84
N PHE A 648 -10.87 -6.76 30.46
CA PHE A 648 -9.57 -6.44 29.87
C PHE A 648 -8.40 -6.46 30.87
N THR A 649 -7.27 -7.02 30.46
CA THR A 649 -6.01 -7.02 31.21
C THR A 649 -4.80 -6.72 30.30
N PRO A 650 -3.62 -6.35 30.85
CA PRO A 650 -2.43 -6.09 30.04
C PRO A 650 -1.89 -7.29 29.27
N SER A 651 -2.19 -8.53 29.70
CA SER A 651 -1.82 -9.75 28.97
C SER A 651 -2.61 -9.95 27.68
N ASP A 652 -3.74 -9.25 27.54
CA ASP A 652 -4.54 -9.26 26.32
C ASP A 652 -4.02 -8.23 25.31
N ILE A 653 -3.11 -7.33 25.71
CA ILE A 653 -2.59 -6.27 24.84
C ILE A 653 -1.63 -6.82 23.79
N ASP A 654 -1.91 -6.54 22.52
CA ASP A 654 -0.87 -6.62 21.50
C ASP A 654 0.02 -5.36 21.55
N PRO A 655 1.32 -5.51 21.83
CA PRO A 655 2.26 -4.42 21.71
C PRO A 655 2.39 -3.87 20.28
N LYS A 656 2.28 -4.70 19.23
CA LYS A 656 2.77 -4.33 17.88
C LYS A 656 1.86 -3.38 17.08
N LEU A 657 0.67 -3.08 17.60
CA LEU A 657 -0.39 -2.34 16.87
C LEU A 657 -0.46 -0.90 17.33
N CYS A 658 0.00 -0.66 18.54
CA CYS A 658 0.12 0.63 19.16
C CYS A 658 1.58 1.04 19.02
N THR A 659 1.90 2.13 18.31
CA THR A 659 3.25 2.72 18.46
C THR A 659 3.44 3.28 19.88
N HIS A 660 2.34 3.72 20.49
CA HIS A 660 2.29 4.30 21.82
C HIS A 660 1.07 3.74 22.57
N ILE A 661 1.23 3.38 23.84
CA ILE A 661 0.15 3.00 24.76
C ILE A 661 0.06 4.08 25.83
N ASN A 662 -1.10 4.72 25.94
CA ASN A 662 -1.41 5.74 26.93
C ASN A 662 -2.17 5.08 28.10
N TYR A 663 -1.54 4.99 29.27
CA TYR A 663 -2.17 4.40 30.46
C TYR A 663 -3.17 5.39 31.07
N ALA A 664 -4.46 5.09 30.92
CA ALA A 664 -5.58 5.85 31.48
C ALA A 664 -6.01 5.26 32.84
N PHE A 665 -5.82 5.96 33.97
CA PHE A 665 -5.16 7.26 34.14
C PHE A 665 -4.36 7.27 35.46
N ALA A 666 -3.33 8.08 35.55
CA ALA A 666 -2.96 8.70 36.82
C ALA A 666 -3.83 9.94 37.06
N ILE A 667 -3.93 10.37 38.32
CA ILE A 667 -4.71 11.55 38.71
C ILE A 667 -3.83 12.57 39.41
N LEU A 668 -4.20 13.85 39.30
CA LEU A 668 -3.53 14.93 40.03
C LEU A 668 -4.04 14.92 41.48
N ASP A 669 -3.15 14.87 42.45
CA ASP A 669 -3.56 15.05 43.84
C ASP A 669 -4.08 16.47 44.09
N ALA A 670 -5.16 16.61 44.86
CA ALA A 670 -5.81 17.90 45.06
C ALA A 670 -5.08 18.82 46.05
N ASP A 671 -4.26 18.26 46.95
CA ASP A 671 -3.61 18.97 48.05
C ASP A 671 -2.13 19.22 47.74
N THR A 672 -1.39 18.19 47.27
CA THR A 672 0.03 18.32 46.92
C THR A 672 0.26 18.88 45.52
N LEU A 673 -0.72 18.73 44.61
CA LEU A 673 -0.61 19.00 43.17
C LEU A 673 0.52 18.17 42.51
N THR A 674 0.66 16.90 42.90
CA THR A 674 1.58 15.91 42.32
C THR A 674 0.82 14.75 41.68
N ILE A 675 1.49 13.95 40.85
CA ILE A 675 0.92 12.76 40.23
C ILE A 675 0.72 11.67 41.30
N LYS A 676 -0.45 11.00 41.27
CA LYS A 676 -0.66 9.75 42.01
C LYS A 676 -1.39 8.70 41.16
N PRO A 677 -1.22 7.40 41.44
CA PRO A 677 -2.04 6.36 40.84
C PRO A 677 -3.53 6.59 41.12
N ARG A 678 -4.40 6.22 40.17
CA ARG A 678 -5.85 6.39 40.32
C ARG A 678 -6.44 5.31 41.21
N ASP A 679 -5.89 4.11 41.11
CA ASP A 679 -6.25 2.96 41.92
C ASP A 679 -4.95 2.25 42.31
N PRO A 680 -4.32 2.63 43.44
CA PRO A 680 -3.03 2.06 43.85
C PRO A 680 -3.04 0.54 44.00
N TRP A 681 -4.17 -0.08 44.33
CA TRP A 681 -4.26 -1.53 44.51
C TRP A 681 -4.05 -2.27 43.19
N ILE A 682 -4.67 -1.81 42.10
CA ILE A 682 -4.41 -2.38 40.78
C ILE A 682 -3.11 -1.85 40.18
N ASP A 683 -2.94 -0.51 40.16
CA ASP A 683 -1.84 0.19 39.51
C ASP A 683 -0.47 -0.25 40.05
N ILE A 684 -0.35 -0.39 41.37
CA ILE A 684 0.90 -0.69 42.09
C ILE A 684 0.87 -2.10 42.72
N ASP A 685 -0.07 -2.38 43.61
CA ASP A 685 0.01 -3.59 44.46
C ASP A 685 -0.21 -4.90 43.68
N ASN A 686 -0.89 -4.84 42.53
CA ASN A 686 -1.05 -5.93 41.56
C ASN A 686 -0.15 -5.77 40.32
N SER A 687 0.80 -4.84 40.33
CA SER A 687 1.76 -4.59 39.24
C SER A 687 1.12 -4.19 37.89
N LEU A 688 -0.05 -3.53 37.82
CA LEU A 688 -0.64 -3.20 36.51
C LEU A 688 0.21 -2.19 35.72
N TYR A 689 0.85 -1.22 36.38
CA TYR A 689 1.84 -0.34 35.76
C TYR A 689 2.98 -1.17 35.15
N GLU A 690 3.61 -2.03 35.94
CA GLU A 690 4.72 -2.89 35.52
C GLU A 690 4.33 -3.83 34.36
N ARG A 691 3.14 -4.43 34.39
CA ARG A 691 2.64 -5.32 33.32
C ARG A 691 2.46 -4.60 31.99
N VAL A 692 1.93 -3.37 31.99
CA VAL A 692 1.81 -2.57 30.75
C VAL A 692 3.17 -2.06 30.31
N ILE A 693 4.03 -1.63 31.24
CA ILE A 693 5.40 -1.15 30.96
C ILE A 693 6.30 -2.27 30.42
N ALA A 694 6.06 -3.54 30.79
CA ALA A 694 6.77 -4.69 30.22
C ALA A 694 6.57 -4.81 28.70
N LEU A 695 5.43 -4.35 28.16
CA LEU A 695 5.14 -4.34 26.72
C LEU A 695 6.14 -3.48 25.91
N ARG A 696 6.85 -2.55 26.55
CA ARG A 696 7.93 -1.76 25.91
C ARG A 696 9.03 -2.64 25.29
N SER A 697 9.25 -3.83 25.86
CA SER A 697 10.19 -4.82 25.31
C SER A 697 9.76 -5.42 23.96
N LEU A 698 8.51 -5.18 23.55
CA LEU A 698 7.87 -5.81 22.40
C LEU A 698 7.50 -4.82 21.28
N GLY A 699 7.87 -3.53 21.40
CA GLY A 699 7.62 -2.48 20.40
C GLY A 699 7.19 -1.10 20.94
N PRO A 700 6.05 -0.98 21.65
CA PRO A 700 5.39 0.29 21.95
C PRO A 700 6.16 1.15 22.94
N LYS A 701 6.01 2.47 22.82
CA LYS A 701 6.29 3.39 23.92
C LYS A 701 5.10 3.41 24.88
N VAL A 702 5.34 3.38 26.19
CA VAL A 702 4.25 3.36 27.19
C VAL A 702 4.28 4.68 27.96
N LEU A 703 3.27 5.52 27.75
CA LEU A 703 3.09 6.82 28.39
C LEU A 703 2.10 6.71 29.55
N LEU A 704 2.28 7.56 30.56
CA LEU A 704 1.30 7.75 31.62
C LEU A 704 0.37 8.92 31.26
N SER A 705 -0.93 8.66 31.09
CA SER A 705 -1.91 9.73 30.91
C SER A 705 -2.37 10.26 32.26
N LEU A 706 -2.28 11.57 32.46
CA LEU A 706 -2.70 12.27 33.66
C LEU A 706 -4.02 13.01 33.42
N GLY A 707 -5.07 12.62 34.15
CA GLY A 707 -6.32 13.37 34.23
C GLY A 707 -7.56 12.63 33.72
N GLY A 708 -8.09 13.11 32.60
CA GLY A 708 -9.40 12.73 32.06
C GLY A 708 -10.57 13.53 32.65
N TRP A 709 -11.73 13.43 32.00
CA TRP A 709 -12.97 14.17 32.28
C TRP A 709 -13.34 14.34 33.76
N HIS A 710 -13.29 13.23 34.52
CA HIS A 710 -13.65 13.23 35.94
C HIS A 710 -12.61 13.91 36.83
N ASP A 711 -11.32 13.78 36.48
CA ASP A 711 -10.23 14.37 37.27
C ASP A 711 -10.09 15.88 37.01
N SER A 712 -10.39 16.27 35.76
CA SER A 712 -10.39 17.65 35.26
C SER A 712 -11.54 18.51 35.79
N ALA A 713 -12.48 17.92 36.53
CA ALA A 713 -13.71 18.57 36.98
C ALA A 713 -13.53 19.66 38.05
N SER A 714 -12.35 19.76 38.66
CA SER A 714 -12.06 20.63 39.82
C SER A 714 -10.86 21.56 39.61
N ASP A 715 -10.73 22.54 40.50
CA ASP A 715 -9.80 23.68 40.35
C ASP A 715 -8.31 23.32 40.39
N LYS A 716 -7.96 22.09 40.77
CA LYS A 716 -6.58 21.66 41.04
C LYS A 716 -5.64 21.85 39.85
N TYR A 717 -6.11 21.64 38.62
CA TYR A 717 -5.32 21.89 37.42
C TYR A 717 -5.07 23.40 37.20
N SER A 718 -6.08 24.24 37.44
CA SER A 718 -5.94 25.71 37.41
C SER A 718 -4.98 26.20 38.51
N ARG A 719 -5.08 25.67 39.74
CA ARG A 719 -4.12 25.94 40.83
C ARG A 719 -2.70 25.52 40.46
N LEU A 720 -2.53 24.34 39.87
CA LEU A 720 -1.25 23.83 39.39
C LEU A 720 -0.63 24.76 38.35
N VAL A 721 -1.35 25.10 37.27
CA VAL A 721 -0.76 25.92 36.20
C VAL A 721 -0.51 27.36 36.64
N ARG A 722 -1.34 27.92 37.52
CA ARG A 722 -1.26 29.32 37.95
C ARG A 722 -0.09 29.60 38.91
N ASP A 723 0.20 28.70 39.87
CA ASP A 723 1.32 28.87 40.81
C ASP A 723 2.66 28.38 40.20
N PRO A 724 3.66 29.26 39.96
CA PRO A 724 4.97 28.84 39.45
C PRO A 724 5.72 27.90 40.41
N ALA A 725 5.42 27.91 41.71
CA ALA A 725 6.00 26.96 42.66
C ALA A 725 5.33 25.58 42.53
N ALA A 726 4.01 25.51 42.33
CA ALA A 726 3.28 24.28 42.02
C ALA A 726 3.77 23.67 40.71
N ARG A 727 3.85 24.44 39.62
CA ARG A 727 4.42 23.95 38.36
C ARG A 727 5.82 23.37 38.54
N ARG A 728 6.73 24.07 39.24
CA ARG A 728 8.08 23.53 39.52
C ARG A 728 8.08 22.25 40.35
N ARG A 729 7.22 22.14 41.38
CA ARG A 729 7.05 20.90 42.16
C ARG A 729 6.56 19.76 41.26
N PHE A 730 5.50 20.00 40.50
CA PHE A 730 4.89 19.03 39.60
C PHE A 730 5.82 18.61 38.44
N VAL A 731 6.59 19.53 37.85
CA VAL A 731 7.56 19.22 36.78
C VAL A 731 8.69 18.33 37.30
N ALA A 732 9.13 18.53 38.56
CA ALA A 732 10.08 17.65 39.21
C ALA A 732 9.45 16.28 39.55
N ASP A 733 8.23 16.28 40.07
CA ASP A 733 7.47 15.08 40.42
C ASP A 733 7.10 14.23 39.19
N ALA A 734 6.69 14.82 38.07
CA ALA A 734 6.41 14.11 36.84
C ALA A 734 7.66 13.36 36.35
N ALA A 735 8.81 14.04 36.29
CA ALA A 735 10.08 13.41 35.93
C ALA A 735 10.51 12.32 36.92
N TYR A 736 10.19 12.47 38.21
CA TYR A 736 10.44 11.44 39.23
C TYR A 736 9.50 10.24 39.06
N SER A 737 8.20 10.46 38.93
CA SER A 737 7.15 9.44 38.83
C SER A 737 7.26 8.60 37.55
N LEU A 738 7.52 9.23 36.40
CA LEU A 738 7.82 8.52 35.15
C LEU A 738 9.03 7.59 35.31
N LYS A 739 10.13 8.09 35.92
CA LYS A 739 11.34 7.30 36.18
C LYS A 739 11.13 6.20 37.24
N LYS A 740 10.32 6.47 38.26
CA LYS A 740 10.01 5.54 39.37
C LYS A 740 9.24 4.33 38.87
N TRP A 741 8.27 4.54 37.99
CA TRP A 741 7.41 3.47 37.48
C TRP A 741 7.89 2.87 36.14
N GLY A 742 8.64 3.63 35.33
CA GLY A 742 9.27 3.13 34.10
C GLY A 742 8.55 3.50 32.80
N PHE A 743 7.80 4.59 32.78
CA PHE A 743 7.11 5.10 31.57
C PHE A 743 8.07 5.85 30.62
N ASP A 744 7.82 5.78 29.31
CA ASP A 744 8.54 6.53 28.26
C ASP A 744 8.17 8.01 28.18
N GLY A 745 7.08 8.45 28.83
CA GLY A 745 6.62 9.82 28.73
C GLY A 745 5.30 10.12 29.43
N LEU A 746 4.91 11.39 29.40
CA LEU A 746 3.68 11.91 29.98
C LEU A 746 2.69 12.31 28.88
N ASP A 747 1.43 12.03 29.11
CA ASP A 747 0.32 12.55 28.33
C ASP A 747 -0.62 13.37 29.23
N LEU A 748 -0.94 14.60 28.81
CA LEU A 748 -1.73 15.55 29.58
C LEU A 748 -3.18 15.57 29.10
N VAL A 749 -4.10 15.09 29.95
CA VAL A 749 -5.53 15.01 29.63
C VAL A 749 -6.31 15.92 30.58
N TRP A 750 -6.06 17.24 30.48
CA TRP A 750 -6.86 18.24 31.17
C TRP A 750 -8.04 18.66 30.28
N GLU A 751 -9.25 18.37 30.75
CA GLU A 751 -10.53 18.57 30.06
C GLU A 751 -11.42 19.64 30.75
N TYR A 752 -11.25 20.93 30.48
CA TYR A 752 -10.28 21.57 29.60
C TYR A 752 -9.79 22.85 30.30
N PRO A 753 -8.56 23.35 30.07
CA PRO A 753 -8.17 24.64 30.61
C PRO A 753 -9.19 25.70 30.17
N LYS A 754 -9.59 26.61 31.06
CA LYS A 754 -10.69 27.58 30.89
C LYS A 754 -12.09 26.95 30.74
N CYS A 755 -12.25 25.95 29.90
CA CYS A 755 -13.51 25.25 29.60
C CYS A 755 -13.66 23.94 30.36
N TRP A 756 -13.62 23.98 31.70
CA TRP A 756 -13.72 22.80 32.56
C TRP A 756 -14.99 22.02 32.22
N GLN A 757 -14.83 20.80 31.68
CA GLN A 757 -15.92 19.96 31.17
C GLN A 757 -16.83 20.72 30.17
N MET A 758 -16.21 21.31 29.14
CA MET A 758 -16.82 22.17 28.09
C MET A 758 -17.49 23.48 28.57
N ASN A 759 -17.55 23.74 29.88
CA ASN A 759 -18.14 24.98 30.42
C ASN A 759 -17.07 26.09 30.57
N CYS A 760 -16.88 26.85 29.50
CA CYS A 760 -15.95 28.00 29.40
C CYS A 760 -16.21 29.16 30.39
N SER A 761 -17.31 29.13 31.14
CA SER A 761 -17.57 30.12 32.21
C SER A 761 -16.94 29.71 33.55
N ARG A 762 -16.52 28.45 33.74
CA ARG A 762 -15.98 27.94 35.03
C ARG A 762 -14.52 28.32 35.28
N GLY A 763 -13.65 28.22 34.27
CA GLY A 763 -12.21 28.41 34.46
C GLY A 763 -11.75 29.88 34.39
N PRO A 764 -10.65 30.25 35.09
CA PRO A 764 -9.93 31.50 34.88
C PRO A 764 -9.47 31.69 33.44
N SER A 765 -9.51 32.92 32.93
CA SER A 765 -9.05 33.25 31.57
C SER A 765 -7.55 33.08 31.35
N SER A 766 -6.75 32.93 32.41
CA SER A 766 -5.32 32.64 32.29
C SER A 766 -5.02 31.15 32.06
N ASP A 767 -5.96 30.23 32.38
CA ASP A 767 -5.75 28.77 32.38
C ASP A 767 -5.02 28.26 31.12
N GLY A 768 -5.43 28.69 29.93
CA GLY A 768 -4.81 28.24 28.67
C GLY A 768 -3.38 28.77 28.46
N SER A 769 -3.12 30.03 28.83
CA SER A 769 -1.77 30.63 28.79
C SER A 769 -0.86 30.07 29.88
N ASP A 770 -1.41 29.69 31.02
CA ASP A 770 -0.69 29.05 32.11
C ASP A 770 -0.42 27.56 31.82
N PHE A 771 -1.34 26.88 31.12
CA PHE A 771 -1.14 25.54 30.57
C PHE A 771 0.00 25.50 29.56
N GLN A 772 0.08 26.49 28.64
CA GLN A 772 1.25 26.62 27.75
C GLN A 772 2.58 26.72 28.51
N ARG A 773 2.62 27.47 29.64
CA ARG A 773 3.82 27.56 30.50
C ARG A 773 4.16 26.22 31.15
N LEU A 774 3.16 25.50 31.68
CA LEU A 774 3.37 24.16 32.22
C LEU A 774 3.92 23.19 31.16
N VAL A 775 3.35 23.19 29.96
CA VAL A 775 3.79 22.36 28.83
C VAL A 775 5.23 22.70 28.42
N ALA A 776 5.62 23.98 28.40
CA ALA A 776 6.99 24.39 28.14
C ALA A 776 7.98 23.97 29.25
N GLU A 777 7.60 24.15 30.52
CA GLU A 777 8.41 23.75 31.69
C GLU A 777 8.58 22.22 31.78
N LEU A 778 7.55 21.45 31.45
CA LEU A 778 7.62 19.98 31.30
C LEU A 778 8.53 19.58 30.14
N SER A 779 8.35 20.18 28.96
CA SER A 779 9.15 19.84 27.76
C SER A 779 10.64 20.05 27.99
N GLY A 780 11.01 21.17 28.63
CA GLY A 780 12.40 21.47 29.03
C GLY A 780 12.97 20.53 30.09
N ARG A 781 12.13 19.81 30.85
CA ARG A 781 12.55 18.82 31.86
C ARG A 781 12.60 17.39 31.32
N LEU A 782 11.67 17.01 30.45
CA LEU A 782 11.46 15.63 29.99
C LEU A 782 12.31 15.28 28.76
N ARG A 783 12.32 16.14 27.74
CA ARG A 783 13.05 15.86 26.48
C ARG A 783 14.56 15.63 26.64
N PRO A 784 15.30 16.32 27.54
CA PRO A 784 16.72 16.02 27.78
C PRO A 784 16.99 14.61 28.35
N HIS A 785 15.96 13.89 28.78
CA HIS A 785 16.03 12.51 29.24
C HIS A 785 15.43 11.52 28.22
N GLY A 786 15.11 11.96 27.01
CA GLY A 786 14.45 11.15 25.98
C GLY A 786 12.98 10.81 26.30
N LEU A 787 12.38 11.49 27.30
CA LEU A 787 11.00 11.27 27.70
C LEU A 787 10.05 12.09 26.83
N ILE A 788 9.00 11.43 26.35
CA ILE A 788 7.98 11.98 25.46
C ILE A 788 6.99 12.86 26.26
N LEU A 789 6.46 13.90 25.63
CA LEU A 789 5.37 14.73 26.17
C LEU A 789 4.26 14.94 25.12
N SER A 790 3.06 14.48 25.42
CA SER A 790 1.86 14.71 24.58
C SER A 790 0.70 15.30 25.38
N ALA A 791 -0.38 15.68 24.71
CA ALA A 791 -1.61 16.09 25.36
C ALA A 791 -2.85 15.69 24.52
N ALA A 792 -3.94 15.37 25.20
CA ALA A 792 -5.26 15.31 24.59
C ALA A 792 -5.87 16.73 24.54
N VAL A 793 -6.47 17.10 23.41
CA VAL A 793 -6.98 18.47 23.18
C VAL A 793 -8.39 18.49 22.59
N ALA A 794 -9.12 19.57 22.87
CA ALA A 794 -10.50 19.75 22.40
C ALA A 794 -10.60 19.84 20.87
N ALA A 795 -11.62 19.18 20.30
CA ALA A 795 -12.08 19.44 18.93
C ALA A 795 -12.97 20.69 18.82
N SER A 796 -13.59 21.11 19.93
CA SER A 796 -14.57 22.20 19.95
C SER A 796 -13.94 23.57 19.62
N GLN A 797 -14.31 24.14 18.46
CA GLN A 797 -13.98 25.52 18.06
C GLN A 797 -14.23 26.54 19.18
N LYS A 798 -15.41 26.45 19.83
CA LYS A 798 -15.82 27.27 20.98
C LYS A 798 -14.83 27.22 22.15
N ALA A 799 -14.21 26.07 22.42
CA ALA A 799 -13.22 25.95 23.50
C ALA A 799 -11.91 26.68 23.14
N LEU A 800 -11.44 26.55 21.89
CA LEU A 800 -10.27 27.28 21.41
C LEU A 800 -10.52 28.80 21.39
N GLU A 801 -11.69 29.25 20.90
CA GLU A 801 -12.09 30.67 20.89
C GLU A 801 -12.23 31.27 22.28
N ALA A 802 -12.71 30.49 23.26
CA ALA A 802 -12.73 30.88 24.66
C ALA A 802 -11.33 30.94 25.32
N GLY A 803 -10.27 30.60 24.60
CA GLY A 803 -8.88 30.67 25.06
C GLY A 803 -8.40 29.43 25.82
N ALA A 804 -9.02 28.25 25.64
CA ALA A 804 -8.64 27.02 26.34
C ALA A 804 -7.18 26.62 26.17
N TYR A 805 -6.53 27.05 25.09
CA TYR A 805 -5.11 26.79 24.82
C TYR A 805 -4.30 28.08 24.65
N GLY A 806 -4.75 29.17 25.29
CA GLY A 806 -4.16 30.50 25.18
C GLY A 806 -4.51 31.23 23.87
N PRO A 807 -4.04 32.47 23.68
CA PRO A 807 -4.32 33.27 22.48
C PRO A 807 -3.55 32.80 21.23
N GLN A 808 -2.56 31.93 21.41
CA GLN A 808 -1.72 31.37 20.34
C GLN A 808 -1.58 29.85 20.55
N PRO A 809 -2.64 29.05 20.32
CA PRO A 809 -2.64 27.61 20.60
C PRO A 809 -1.53 26.83 19.86
N GLN A 810 -1.05 27.37 18.74
CA GLN A 810 0.04 26.81 17.95
C GLN A 810 1.39 26.75 18.69
N LEU A 811 1.58 27.48 19.78
CA LEU A 811 2.79 27.40 20.60
C LEU A 811 2.96 26.02 21.27
N LEU A 812 1.87 25.30 21.54
CA LEU A 812 1.91 23.95 22.11
C LEU A 812 2.72 22.98 21.24
N GLN A 813 2.69 23.13 19.91
CA GLN A 813 3.34 22.22 18.96
C GLN A 813 4.87 22.19 19.07
N HIS A 814 5.48 23.25 19.62
CA HIS A 814 6.93 23.34 19.82
C HIS A 814 7.37 22.52 21.04
N HIS A 815 6.50 22.34 22.02
CA HIS A 815 6.81 21.75 23.33
C HIS A 815 6.25 20.33 23.49
N LEU A 816 5.09 20.05 22.89
CA LEU A 816 4.53 18.71 22.75
C LEU A 816 5.16 17.98 21.56
N ASP A 817 5.19 16.66 21.63
CA ASP A 817 5.60 15.76 20.55
C ASP A 817 4.44 15.53 19.58
N TRP A 818 3.20 15.42 20.08
CA TRP A 818 1.93 15.53 19.33
C TRP A 818 0.77 15.99 20.24
N MET A 819 -0.36 16.33 19.63
CA MET A 819 -1.65 16.67 20.26
C MET A 819 -2.75 15.75 19.74
N ALA A 820 -3.38 14.98 20.62
CA ALA A 820 -4.49 14.09 20.27
C ALA A 820 -5.82 14.87 20.29
N VAL A 821 -6.35 15.22 19.12
CA VAL A 821 -7.61 15.99 19.01
C VAL A 821 -8.79 15.04 19.21
N MET A 822 -9.56 15.25 20.28
CA MET A 822 -10.71 14.43 20.64
C MET A 822 -11.92 14.79 19.76
N ALA A 823 -11.86 14.35 18.49
CA ALA A 823 -12.80 14.67 17.42
C ALA A 823 -14.04 13.76 17.45
N TYR A 824 -14.70 13.72 18.59
CA TYR A 824 -15.87 12.91 18.90
C TYR A 824 -16.67 13.54 20.05
N ASP A 825 -17.78 12.91 20.44
CA ASP A 825 -18.75 13.43 21.41
C ASP A 825 -19.29 14.84 21.06
N TYR A 826 -19.42 15.12 19.75
CA TYR A 826 -20.06 16.34 19.25
C TYR A 826 -21.55 16.38 19.59
N HIS A 827 -22.18 15.20 19.62
CA HIS A 827 -23.57 14.98 20.02
C HIS A 827 -23.69 13.81 20.97
N GLY A 828 -24.68 13.90 21.86
CA GLY A 828 -25.00 12.85 22.82
C GLY A 828 -26.35 13.08 23.46
N HIS A 829 -26.72 12.22 24.41
CA HIS A 829 -28.05 12.22 25.04
C HIS A 829 -28.43 13.52 25.78
N TRP A 830 -27.44 14.40 26.05
CA TRP A 830 -27.64 15.73 26.60
C TRP A 830 -28.31 16.73 25.63
N ASP A 831 -28.32 16.44 24.31
CA ASP A 831 -28.93 17.31 23.30
C ASP A 831 -30.47 17.22 23.26
N GLY A 832 -31.07 16.22 23.92
CA GLY A 832 -32.51 15.95 23.88
C GLY A 832 -33.04 15.44 22.52
N ARG A 833 -32.15 15.24 21.55
CA ARG A 833 -32.43 14.68 20.22
C ARG A 833 -31.28 13.80 19.75
N THR A 834 -31.56 12.79 18.93
CA THR A 834 -30.56 11.90 18.33
C THR A 834 -29.60 12.69 17.43
N GLY A 835 -28.29 12.57 17.66
CA GLY A 835 -27.25 13.22 16.86
C GLY A 835 -26.10 12.26 16.52
N HIS A 836 -25.28 12.63 15.53
CA HIS A 836 -24.11 11.83 15.16
C HIS A 836 -22.97 12.08 16.15
N ALA A 837 -22.45 11.03 16.79
CA ALA A 837 -21.45 11.18 17.84
C ALA A 837 -20.12 11.77 17.31
N ALA A 838 -19.73 11.41 16.09
CA ALA A 838 -18.44 11.79 15.50
C ALA A 838 -18.48 11.94 13.96
N PRO A 839 -19.37 12.73 13.36
CA PRO A 839 -19.51 12.81 11.90
C PRO A 839 -18.23 13.33 11.23
N LEU A 840 -17.92 12.81 10.03
CA LEU A 840 -16.74 13.17 9.25
C LEU A 840 -16.85 14.59 8.69
N ILE A 841 -17.96 14.88 8.00
CA ILE A 841 -18.33 16.16 7.37
C ILE A 841 -19.86 16.32 7.49
N LEU A 842 -20.34 17.42 8.09
CA LEU A 842 -21.77 17.74 8.10
C LEU A 842 -22.16 18.60 6.88
N ASN A 843 -23.09 18.09 6.06
CA ASN A 843 -23.70 18.82 4.95
C ASN A 843 -24.69 19.89 5.44
N GLY A 844 -24.18 20.99 6.00
CA GLY A 844 -24.99 22.16 6.34
C GLY A 844 -24.30 23.22 7.20
N THR A 845 -25.01 24.31 7.45
CA THR A 845 -24.69 25.31 8.48
C THR A 845 -25.57 25.07 9.70
N THR A 846 -24.98 24.89 10.88
CA THR A 846 -25.75 24.93 12.13
C THR A 846 -26.30 26.35 12.36
N ARG A 847 -27.31 26.49 13.23
CA ARG A 847 -27.91 27.81 13.56
C ARG A 847 -26.91 28.87 14.08
N ASN A 848 -25.72 28.45 14.51
CA ASN A 848 -24.70 29.32 15.10
C ASN A 848 -23.40 29.37 14.26
N GLY A 849 -23.40 28.87 13.01
CA GLY A 849 -22.26 28.92 12.08
C GLY A 849 -21.12 27.92 12.35
N MET A 850 -20.94 27.46 13.59
CA MET A 850 -19.94 26.45 13.95
C MET A 850 -20.33 25.06 13.44
N ARG A 851 -19.40 24.32 12.83
CA ARG A 851 -19.60 22.93 12.41
C ARG A 851 -19.09 21.97 13.48
N ALA A 852 -19.87 20.92 13.73
CA ALA A 852 -19.61 19.91 14.75
C ALA A 852 -19.20 18.59 14.09
N ASP A 853 -18.11 18.63 13.31
CA ASP A 853 -17.57 17.50 12.56
C ASP A 853 -16.04 17.41 12.61
N VAL A 854 -15.52 16.21 12.33
CA VAL A 854 -14.08 15.90 12.36
C VAL A 854 -13.29 16.82 11.44
N ASN A 855 -13.74 17.00 10.20
CA ASN A 855 -13.07 17.84 9.21
C ASN A 855 -12.87 19.27 9.71
N SER A 856 -13.93 19.89 10.20
CA SER A 856 -13.92 21.29 10.64
C SER A 856 -13.05 21.46 11.89
N SER A 857 -13.08 20.50 12.81
CA SER A 857 -12.27 20.55 14.04
C SER A 857 -10.77 20.43 13.75
N ILE A 858 -10.36 19.52 12.85
CA ILE A 858 -8.95 19.39 12.44
C ILE A 858 -8.52 20.62 11.62
N SER A 859 -9.35 21.06 10.66
CA SER A 859 -9.07 22.24 9.84
C SER A 859 -8.83 23.48 10.72
N TYR A 860 -9.66 23.69 11.75
CA TYR A 860 -9.54 24.83 12.65
C TYR A 860 -8.22 24.84 13.47
N TRP A 861 -7.71 23.68 13.88
CA TRP A 861 -6.37 23.59 14.49
C TRP A 861 -5.25 23.97 13.50
N ILE A 862 -5.38 23.56 12.24
CA ILE A 862 -4.43 23.90 11.16
C ILE A 862 -4.50 25.40 10.84
N GLU A 863 -5.69 26.00 10.78
CA GLU A 863 -5.91 27.45 10.59
C GLU A 863 -5.27 28.32 11.68
N LYS A 864 -5.14 27.82 12.92
CA LYS A 864 -4.39 28.52 13.97
C LYS A 864 -2.86 28.37 13.85
N GLY A 865 -2.37 27.63 12.86
CA GLY A 865 -0.95 27.45 12.57
C GLY A 865 -0.31 26.23 13.24
N VAL A 866 -1.09 25.23 13.67
CA VAL A 866 -0.53 23.92 14.03
C VAL A 866 -0.22 23.12 12.77
N SER A 867 1.01 22.60 12.67
CA SER A 867 1.37 21.67 11.60
C SER A 867 0.53 20.38 11.68
N PRO A 868 -0.05 19.89 10.57
CA PRO A 868 -0.77 18.60 10.56
C PRO A 868 0.05 17.44 11.16
N LYS A 869 1.37 17.45 10.96
CA LYS A 869 2.34 16.48 11.55
C LYS A 869 2.40 16.48 13.09
N LYS A 870 1.75 17.44 13.75
CA LYS A 870 1.67 17.58 15.22
C LYS A 870 0.29 17.22 15.77
N LEU A 871 -0.69 16.93 14.92
CA LEU A 871 -2.01 16.46 15.30
C LEU A 871 -2.06 14.92 15.23
N VAL A 872 -2.88 14.32 16.09
CA VAL A 872 -3.31 12.92 16.04
C VAL A 872 -4.82 12.92 16.14
N LEU A 873 -5.51 12.24 15.22
CA LEU A 873 -6.96 12.16 15.23
C LEU A 873 -7.45 11.18 16.32
N GLY A 874 -8.27 11.65 17.24
CA GLY A 874 -9.01 10.82 18.17
C GLY A 874 -10.19 10.12 17.50
N VAL A 875 -10.37 8.82 17.78
CA VAL A 875 -11.43 7.98 17.22
C VAL A 875 -12.12 7.20 18.37
N PRO A 876 -13.44 7.34 18.57
CA PRO A 876 -14.18 6.62 19.60
C PRO A 876 -14.47 5.18 19.15
N PHE A 877 -14.16 4.19 19.98
CA PHE A 877 -14.62 2.81 19.76
C PHE A 877 -15.85 2.51 20.64
N TYR A 878 -16.76 3.46 20.65
CA TYR A 878 -18.01 3.46 21.39
C TYR A 878 -19.04 4.33 20.66
N GLY A 879 -20.31 4.18 21.03
CA GLY A 879 -21.39 5.01 20.57
C GLY A 879 -22.08 5.77 21.70
N GLN A 880 -22.59 6.95 21.37
CA GLN A 880 -23.51 7.72 22.21
C GLN A 880 -24.92 7.19 21.97
N SER A 881 -25.58 6.72 23.04
CA SER A 881 -26.89 6.07 22.97
C SER A 881 -27.99 6.89 23.64
N TYR A 882 -29.21 6.71 23.14
CA TYR A 882 -30.39 7.52 23.42
C TYR A 882 -31.61 6.61 23.58
N THR A 883 -32.57 7.04 24.38
CA THR A 883 -33.94 6.51 24.38
C THR A 883 -34.84 7.53 23.68
N LEU A 884 -35.51 7.10 22.60
CA LEU A 884 -36.45 7.90 21.80
C LEU A 884 -37.71 8.27 22.61
N GLU A 885 -38.40 9.34 22.21
CA GLU A 885 -39.77 9.62 22.69
C GLU A 885 -40.83 8.82 21.92
N ASP A 886 -40.59 8.55 20.64
CA ASP A 886 -41.49 7.81 19.74
C ASP A 886 -40.70 6.70 19.01
N PRO A 887 -40.87 5.41 19.39
CA PRO A 887 -40.20 4.28 18.76
C PRO A 887 -40.48 4.10 17.26
N SER A 888 -41.57 4.68 16.73
CA SER A 888 -41.85 4.67 15.29
C SER A 888 -40.99 5.68 14.51
N ARG A 889 -40.34 6.61 15.21
CA ARG A 889 -39.53 7.71 14.68
C ARG A 889 -38.07 7.54 15.07
N ASN A 890 -37.42 6.62 14.37
CA ASN A 890 -36.07 6.13 14.64
C ASN A 890 -35.01 6.65 13.66
N ARG A 891 -35.15 7.89 13.17
CA ARG A 891 -34.20 8.54 12.26
C ARG A 891 -33.27 9.50 13.00
N PHE A 892 -32.28 10.06 12.30
CA PHE A 892 -31.49 11.20 12.78
C PHE A 892 -32.38 12.41 13.11
N ASN A 893 -31.95 13.22 14.09
CA ASN A 893 -32.63 14.40 14.60
C ASN A 893 -34.05 14.15 15.18
N GLU A 894 -34.35 12.96 15.69
CA GLU A 894 -35.61 12.67 16.38
C GLU A 894 -35.50 12.93 17.90
N SER A 895 -36.64 13.18 18.57
CA SER A 895 -36.66 13.55 20.00
C SER A 895 -36.35 12.37 20.92
N THR A 896 -35.65 12.64 22.03
CA THR A 896 -35.19 11.61 22.97
C THR A 896 -35.52 11.94 24.41
N SER A 897 -36.14 10.98 25.11
CA SER A 897 -36.53 11.07 26.53
C SER A 897 -35.34 10.98 27.49
N GLY A 898 -34.17 10.54 27.03
CA GLY A 898 -32.94 10.50 27.84
C GLY A 898 -31.84 9.62 27.24
N PRO A 899 -30.82 9.26 28.05
CA PRO A 899 -29.77 8.31 27.64
C PRO A 899 -30.33 6.93 27.31
N GLY A 900 -29.63 6.22 26.42
CA GLY A 900 -29.91 4.82 26.09
C GLY A 900 -29.60 3.86 27.24
N ALA A 901 -30.19 2.66 27.14
CA ALA A 901 -30.00 1.56 28.06
C ALA A 901 -28.52 1.14 28.15
N PRO A 902 -27.99 0.87 29.35
CA PRO A 902 -26.57 0.66 29.55
C PRO A 902 -26.06 -0.61 28.86
N GLY A 903 -24.76 -0.65 28.57
CA GLY A 903 -24.06 -1.87 28.16
C GLY A 903 -24.09 -2.94 29.26
N GLU A 904 -24.02 -4.22 28.89
CA GLU A 904 -23.96 -5.32 29.88
C GLU A 904 -22.63 -5.26 30.64
N PHE A 905 -21.52 -5.06 29.92
CA PHE A 905 -20.17 -5.10 30.46
C PHE A 905 -19.65 -3.71 30.87
N THR A 906 -20.08 -2.65 30.19
CA THR A 906 -19.71 -1.27 30.54
C THR A 906 -20.60 -0.68 31.63
N GLY A 907 -21.88 -1.07 31.73
CA GLY A 907 -22.83 -0.59 32.73
C GLY A 907 -23.22 0.89 32.65
N MET A 908 -22.70 1.65 31.68
CA MET A 908 -22.91 3.10 31.58
C MET A 908 -24.12 3.43 30.72
N LYS A 909 -25.06 4.23 31.25
CA LYS A 909 -26.21 4.72 30.47
C LYS A 909 -25.75 5.75 29.43
N GLY A 910 -26.36 5.72 28.26
CA GLY A 910 -26.06 6.66 27.17
C GLY A 910 -24.73 6.41 26.46
N PHE A 911 -24.03 5.33 26.80
CA PHE A 911 -22.76 4.92 26.23
C PHE A 911 -22.82 3.42 25.93
N LEU A 912 -22.33 2.99 24.78
CA LEU A 912 -22.14 1.56 24.48
C LEU A 912 -20.77 1.36 23.84
N ALA A 913 -19.97 0.43 24.33
CA ALA A 913 -18.74 0.06 23.66
C ALA A 913 -19.03 -0.65 22.32
N PHE A 914 -18.13 -0.54 21.34
CA PHE A 914 -18.33 -1.10 20.00
C PHE A 914 -18.75 -2.59 20.01
N TYR A 915 -18.15 -3.39 20.89
CA TYR A 915 -18.50 -4.81 21.04
C TYR A 915 -19.94 -5.04 21.56
N GLU A 916 -20.44 -4.19 22.47
CA GLU A 916 -21.82 -4.24 22.98
C GLU A 916 -22.82 -3.78 21.91
N ILE A 917 -22.40 -2.87 21.01
CA ILE A 917 -23.19 -2.48 19.83
C ILE A 917 -23.24 -3.64 18.83
N CYS A 918 -22.12 -4.32 18.57
CA CYS A 918 -22.08 -5.51 17.74
C CYS A 918 -23.03 -6.59 18.28
N GLU A 919 -22.85 -7.04 19.52
CA GLU A 919 -23.72 -8.00 20.22
C GLU A 919 -25.22 -7.64 20.11
N ARG A 920 -25.56 -6.35 20.16
CA ARG A 920 -26.94 -5.85 20.04
C ARG A 920 -27.49 -5.86 18.62
N VAL A 921 -26.69 -5.48 17.62
CA VAL A 921 -27.01 -5.65 16.19
C VAL A 921 -27.17 -7.12 15.82
N HIS A 922 -26.43 -8.01 16.49
CA HIS A 922 -26.24 -9.38 16.05
C HIS A 922 -27.15 -10.41 16.71
N GLU A 923 -27.33 -10.31 18.02
CA GLU A 923 -28.12 -11.26 18.80
C GLU A 923 -29.48 -10.67 19.21
N ASN A 924 -29.57 -9.33 19.30
CA ASN A 924 -30.74 -8.61 19.81
C ASN A 924 -31.48 -7.78 18.73
N GLY A 925 -31.17 -8.00 17.44
CA GLY A 925 -31.99 -7.52 16.33
C GLY A 925 -31.97 -6.02 16.05
N TRP A 926 -30.95 -5.27 16.48
CA TRP A 926 -30.87 -3.84 16.17
C TRP A 926 -30.67 -3.59 14.67
N ARG A 927 -31.47 -2.68 14.11
CA ARG A 927 -31.40 -2.24 12.72
C ARG A 927 -30.40 -1.10 12.57
N VAL A 928 -29.33 -1.34 11.82
CA VAL A 928 -28.37 -0.30 11.39
C VAL A 928 -28.94 0.53 10.23
N VAL A 929 -28.59 1.82 10.21
CA VAL A 929 -28.76 2.76 9.11
C VAL A 929 -27.42 3.42 8.85
N HIS A 930 -26.85 3.16 7.67
CA HIS A 930 -25.58 3.73 7.21
C HIS A 930 -25.81 5.02 6.41
N ASP A 931 -24.81 5.90 6.40
CA ASP A 931 -24.67 6.93 5.37
C ASP A 931 -24.05 6.29 4.10
N PRO A 932 -24.74 6.27 2.93
CA PRO A 932 -24.16 5.76 1.70
C PRO A 932 -22.95 6.56 1.19
N GLU A 933 -22.73 7.79 1.69
CA GLU A 933 -21.54 8.59 1.39
C GLU A 933 -20.46 8.52 2.49
N GLY A 934 -20.76 7.93 3.67
CA GLY A 934 -19.86 7.81 4.83
C GLY A 934 -19.40 9.12 5.49
N LYS A 935 -20.09 10.23 5.21
CA LYS A 935 -19.78 11.58 5.70
C LYS A 935 -20.34 11.84 7.09
N VAL A 936 -21.40 11.15 7.50
CA VAL A 936 -21.94 11.17 8.87
C VAL A 936 -21.90 9.79 9.51
N SER A 937 -21.67 9.72 10.84
CA SER A 937 -21.55 8.45 11.56
C SER A 937 -22.84 7.61 11.46
N SER A 938 -22.70 6.30 11.30
CA SER A 938 -23.81 5.35 11.29
C SER A 938 -24.60 5.40 12.61
N TYR A 939 -25.81 4.85 12.55
CA TYR A 939 -26.61 4.63 13.76
C TYR A 939 -27.39 3.32 13.72
N ALA A 940 -27.58 2.71 14.89
CA ALA A 940 -28.36 1.49 15.06
C ALA A 940 -29.56 1.73 15.99
N THR A 941 -30.65 1.01 15.74
CA THR A 941 -31.95 1.25 16.38
C THR A 941 -32.69 -0.03 16.74
N HIS A 942 -33.35 -0.07 17.90
CA HIS A 942 -34.20 -1.19 18.30
C HIS A 942 -35.24 -0.75 19.34
N SER A 943 -36.52 -0.96 19.05
CA SER A 943 -37.63 -0.43 19.85
C SER A 943 -37.46 1.09 20.10
N ASP A 944 -37.32 1.52 21.34
CA ASP A 944 -37.08 2.90 21.74
C ASP A 944 -35.58 3.29 21.77
N GLN A 945 -34.66 2.35 21.52
CA GLN A 945 -33.22 2.60 21.62
C GLN A 945 -32.61 3.05 20.29
N TRP A 946 -31.68 4.01 20.38
CA TRP A 946 -30.94 4.57 19.25
C TRP A 946 -29.48 4.79 19.67
N VAL A 947 -28.49 4.47 18.82
CA VAL A 947 -27.07 4.73 19.11
C VAL A 947 -26.36 5.20 17.84
N SER A 948 -25.59 6.29 17.92
CA SER A 948 -24.62 6.64 16.88
C SER A 948 -23.21 6.31 17.34
N TYR A 949 -22.45 5.67 16.46
CA TYR A 949 -21.10 5.15 16.65
C TYR A 949 -20.38 5.25 15.30
N ASP A 950 -19.05 5.21 15.31
CA ASP A 950 -18.31 5.00 14.07
C ASP A 950 -18.29 3.51 13.74
N ASP A 951 -18.71 3.16 12.52
CA ASP A 951 -18.46 1.82 11.99
C ASP A 951 -17.06 1.69 11.37
N VAL A 952 -16.72 0.48 10.92
CA VAL A 952 -15.41 0.17 10.32
C VAL A 952 -15.08 1.09 9.14
N ALA A 953 -16.05 1.38 8.27
CA ALA A 953 -15.86 2.20 7.08
C ALA A 953 -15.74 3.69 7.45
N GLU A 954 -16.44 4.15 8.49
CA GLU A 954 -16.32 5.52 8.98
C GLU A 954 -14.97 5.79 9.64
N VAL A 955 -14.45 4.86 10.44
CA VAL A 955 -13.05 4.91 10.90
C VAL A 955 -12.08 4.91 9.71
N GLN A 956 -12.37 4.12 8.67
CA GLN A 956 -11.56 4.03 7.45
C GLN A 956 -11.50 5.37 6.70
N GLN A 957 -12.64 6.06 6.54
CA GLN A 957 -12.75 7.37 5.89
C GLN A 957 -12.20 8.52 6.74
N LYS A 958 -12.34 8.47 8.07
CA LYS A 958 -11.70 9.41 9.00
C LYS A 958 -10.19 9.45 8.85
N VAL A 959 -9.57 8.29 8.71
CA VAL A 959 -8.14 8.24 8.46
C VAL A 959 -7.81 8.75 7.04
N GLN A 960 -8.59 8.39 6.01
CA GLN A 960 -8.39 8.93 4.65
C GLN A 960 -8.43 10.47 4.61
N LEU A 961 -9.39 11.09 5.30
CA LEU A 961 -9.46 12.54 5.43
C LEU A 961 -8.21 13.10 6.14
N PHE A 962 -7.75 12.45 7.20
CA PHE A 962 -6.53 12.85 7.92
C PHE A 962 -5.22 12.59 7.15
N HIS A 963 -5.26 11.87 6.02
CA HIS A 963 -4.17 11.82 5.03
C HIS A 963 -4.29 12.88 3.92
N TYR A 964 -5.42 13.59 3.83
CA TYR A 964 -5.69 14.66 2.86
C TYR A 964 -5.42 16.06 3.43
N LEU A 965 -5.64 16.26 4.73
CA LEU A 965 -5.37 17.49 5.51
C LEU A 965 -3.90 17.64 5.94
#